data_AF-A0AA41QA08-F1
#
_entry.id   AF-A0AA41QA08-F1
#
_cell.length_a   1.000
_cell.length_b   1.000
_cell.length_c   1.000
_cell.angle_alpha   90.00
_cell.angle_beta   90.00
_cell.angle_gamma   90.00
#
_symmetry.space_group_name_H-M   'P 1'
#
loop_
_entity.id
_entity.type
_entity.pdbx_description
1 polymer ?
#
loop_
_entity_poly.entity_id
_entity_poly.type
_entity_poly.pdbx_seq_one_letter_code
_entity_poly.pdbx_strand_id
1 'polypeptide(L)'
;MDLRRVVEVWCRHGQFSTGYLVADGLVLTSYHGVGCCRPPEDVPPGSIQVRALEPVGKTDWVPGDVCWPPHAVDAGSHRELDVALIRLAVGVVAAESGVVPPVRFGRITGPDRVAADGVGFPDAEVRQGSTRRDSMPVRGHIDPAHGVKSGLLTLKVDVGIVPSRTGTSGEHPWKGVSGTAVFCGDLLVGVVAVDRRLADTASVLSLVPVFTLPQLDGFTEHFAACTVADVGSANAAASPRFTPGGGNLPTVLPDVFVGRDAEMAALCGVGTAGVVVITQTVHGLAGIGKSTLALCYAIGQMPGRLVSWRLTADTPEHITAGLAELARYVGAGPPTAPVEEAARHAKSWLGRHGGWLLIVDNAPHPAALGDLLHGLHKQGEVVITTRFAGPWPGATVELEPLPPEASVDLLAAHANLRGAESRDELRLLADELGHLPLALVHAGAFIGEAAVAVSDYLAGLRSAPGEILDIEHPDEETGALPPSVARTLRITVKHIHRTNAEAGRLLSRLAWFAPEAIPRSLAAIPGQSAVQAAQAVRLLRSYSMVNLSDDGSIGMHRLVQLLLRTPGPDDPLRSPDAVALAQAAAGAAVAAAAPEGGRPEPASWPTWRALLPHIDALARRSDASDVSVPLAGVFGNAAVFADDQGLIEDAVRLATAGWTCLVHHLGEQAPETLSARNNMAGAIDSAGRLYEALPIYEANLADRVRLHGPGHPATCHARHNLAYAYENSGRLDEAIRLFEENLELRRRALDPDDTDLIAAADSLAGAYESRGDYDRAIELYLSTLAEAVERHGAEHPRALVTRNNLAYTYESIGRLDLAVPLYEETLRLRRKVLGEKHPYTLMSRNNLAVAYRGIGRVAEAHDELDALLADNIRILGVDHPDNIVYRSNLARVIAASGEWTHALPVFEENADEAVRVLGDAQIPTILARKYLAQAYLQVGRAEEGRTLLDAVYADAQRFLGEDHPLVTGFHGSDRGAAVAED
;
A
#
# COMPACT_ATOMS: atom_id res chain seq x y z
N MET A 1 -37.76 10.71 -4.18
CA MET A 1 -38.58 9.58 -4.66
C MET A 1 -39.61 10.09 -5.68
N ASP A 2 -39.56 9.62 -6.93
CA ASP A 2 -40.46 10.08 -8.00
C ASP A 2 -41.38 8.94 -8.47
N LEU A 3 -42.66 9.04 -8.12
CA LEU A 3 -43.67 8.04 -8.48
C LEU A 3 -43.88 7.92 -9.99
N ARG A 4 -43.46 8.91 -10.78
CA ARG A 4 -43.53 8.88 -12.25
C ARG A 4 -42.56 7.89 -12.89
N ARG A 5 -41.60 7.33 -12.12
CA ARG A 5 -40.65 6.32 -12.58
C ARG A 5 -41.13 4.88 -12.37
N VAL A 6 -42.30 4.67 -11.80
CA VAL A 6 -42.87 3.34 -11.59
C VAL A 6 -43.46 2.81 -12.90
N VAL A 7 -43.11 1.57 -13.28
CA VAL A 7 -43.57 0.91 -14.50
C VAL A 7 -44.13 -0.49 -14.21
N GLU A 8 -45.02 -0.98 -15.08
CA GLU A 8 -45.53 -2.36 -15.02
C GLU A 8 -44.64 -3.29 -15.86
N VAL A 9 -44.29 -4.44 -15.33
CA VAL A 9 -43.50 -5.48 -16.02
C VAL A 9 -44.40 -6.70 -16.23
N TRP A 10 -44.55 -7.15 -17.47
CA TRP A 10 -45.34 -8.32 -17.83
C TRP A 10 -44.50 -9.41 -18.46
N CYS A 11 -44.72 -10.63 -17.98
CA CYS A 11 -44.16 -11.82 -18.60
C CYS A 11 -45.26 -12.53 -19.40
N ARG A 12 -44.91 -13.04 -20.58
CA ARG A 12 -45.81 -13.76 -21.51
C ARG A 12 -46.59 -14.93 -20.87
N HIS A 13 -46.13 -15.44 -19.72
CA HIS A 13 -46.76 -16.51 -18.95
C HIS A 13 -47.91 -16.04 -18.03
N GLY A 14 -48.42 -14.81 -18.21
CA GLY A 14 -49.58 -14.29 -17.47
C GLY A 14 -49.26 -13.75 -16.07
N GLN A 15 -47.98 -13.59 -15.74
CA GLN A 15 -47.55 -12.97 -14.48
C GLN A 15 -47.22 -11.49 -14.69
N PHE A 16 -47.67 -10.67 -13.75
CA PHE A 16 -47.41 -9.23 -13.70
C PHE A 16 -46.53 -8.92 -12.48
N SER A 17 -45.55 -8.07 -12.69
CA SER A 17 -44.67 -7.47 -11.68
C SER A 17 -44.58 -5.96 -11.94
N THR A 18 -43.84 -5.26 -11.10
CA THR A 18 -43.66 -3.81 -11.17
C THR A 18 -42.18 -3.50 -11.00
N GLY A 19 -41.71 -2.48 -11.71
CA GLY A 19 -40.31 -2.06 -11.73
C GLY A 19 -40.16 -0.55 -11.59
N TYR A 20 -38.93 -0.10 -11.38
CA TYR A 20 -38.58 1.31 -11.28
C TYR A 20 -37.60 1.69 -12.39
N LEU A 21 -37.91 2.74 -13.14
CA LEU A 21 -37.07 3.28 -14.21
C LEU A 21 -35.86 4.00 -13.60
N VAL A 22 -34.70 3.36 -13.66
CA VAL A 22 -33.45 3.86 -13.03
C VAL A 22 -32.62 4.73 -13.97
N ALA A 23 -32.72 4.49 -15.28
CA ALA A 23 -32.13 5.30 -16.34
C ALA A 23 -32.97 5.12 -17.63
N ASP A 24 -32.67 5.89 -18.68
CA ASP A 24 -33.38 5.74 -19.96
C ASP A 24 -33.26 4.30 -20.49
N GLY A 25 -34.42 3.67 -20.75
CA GLY A 25 -34.50 2.28 -21.22
C GLY A 25 -34.08 1.21 -20.20
N LEU A 26 -33.83 1.54 -18.92
CA LEU A 26 -33.38 0.60 -17.88
C LEU A 26 -34.33 0.54 -16.70
N VAL A 27 -34.88 -0.65 -16.45
CA VAL A 27 -35.88 -0.90 -15.39
C VAL A 27 -35.36 -1.94 -14.41
N LEU A 28 -35.38 -1.59 -13.12
CA LEU A 28 -35.02 -2.48 -12.02
C LEU A 28 -36.27 -3.11 -11.40
N THR A 29 -36.30 -4.43 -11.22
CA THR A 29 -37.42 -5.17 -10.62
C THR A 29 -36.92 -6.35 -9.78
N SER A 30 -37.78 -6.95 -8.96
CA SER A 30 -37.46 -8.20 -8.25
C SER A 30 -37.44 -9.41 -9.20
N TYR A 31 -36.52 -10.36 -8.99
CA TYR A 31 -36.34 -11.58 -9.76
C TYR A 31 -37.56 -12.48 -9.72
N HIS A 32 -38.17 -12.71 -8.54
CA HIS A 32 -39.35 -13.57 -8.43
C HIS A 32 -40.58 -13.10 -9.22
N GLY A 33 -40.68 -11.80 -9.53
CA GLY A 33 -41.72 -11.26 -10.39
C GLY A 33 -41.54 -11.59 -11.88
N VAL A 34 -40.34 -12.03 -12.28
CA VAL A 34 -39.96 -12.34 -13.67
C VAL A 34 -39.54 -13.81 -13.84
N GLY A 35 -38.95 -14.40 -12.81
CA GLY A 35 -38.19 -15.65 -12.76
C GLY A 35 -38.98 -16.90 -12.31
N CYS A 36 -40.32 -16.90 -12.32
CA CYS A 36 -41.02 -18.19 -12.40
C CYS A 36 -40.72 -18.94 -13.71
N CYS A 37 -40.10 -18.28 -14.67
CA CYS A 37 -39.28 -18.92 -15.69
C CYS A 37 -37.94 -19.31 -15.04
N ARG A 38 -37.80 -20.56 -14.55
CA ARG A 38 -36.46 -21.19 -14.46
C ARG A 38 -35.72 -20.83 -15.74
N PRO A 39 -34.44 -20.41 -15.77
CA PRO A 39 -33.75 -20.27 -17.04
C PRO A 39 -33.64 -21.67 -17.65
N PRO A 40 -34.40 -22.02 -18.69
CA PRO A 40 -34.01 -23.14 -19.53
C PRO A 40 -32.90 -22.59 -20.44
N GLU A 41 -32.05 -23.45 -20.96
CA GLU A 41 -31.02 -23.08 -21.93
C GLU A 41 -31.60 -22.53 -23.27
N ASP A 42 -32.91 -22.27 -23.36
CA ASP A 42 -33.67 -22.00 -24.59
C ASP A 42 -34.67 -20.81 -24.54
N VAL A 43 -34.56 -19.82 -23.64
CA VAL A 43 -35.45 -18.63 -23.72
C VAL A 43 -34.87 -17.60 -24.72
N PRO A 44 -35.58 -17.25 -25.81
CA PRO A 44 -35.09 -16.26 -26.76
C PRO A 44 -35.10 -14.83 -26.17
N PRO A 45 -34.18 -13.96 -26.62
CA PRO A 45 -34.27 -12.51 -26.38
C PRO A 45 -35.65 -11.97 -26.80
N GLY A 46 -36.26 -11.10 -25.98
CA GLY A 46 -37.57 -10.47 -26.23
C GLY A 46 -38.80 -11.10 -25.56
N SER A 47 -38.64 -11.97 -24.56
CA SER A 47 -39.74 -12.70 -23.90
C SER A 47 -40.47 -11.94 -22.78
N ILE A 48 -39.98 -10.76 -22.39
CA ILE A 48 -40.59 -9.87 -21.39
C ILE A 48 -41.09 -8.61 -22.08
N GLN A 49 -42.28 -8.14 -21.69
CA GLN A 49 -42.77 -6.84 -22.12
C GLN A 49 -42.96 -5.94 -20.90
N VAL A 50 -42.58 -4.67 -21.02
CA VAL A 50 -42.69 -3.67 -19.97
C VAL A 50 -43.64 -2.58 -20.45
N ARG A 51 -44.62 -2.24 -19.63
CA ARG A 51 -45.55 -1.14 -19.86
C ARG A 51 -45.16 0.03 -19.00
N ALA A 52 -44.70 1.09 -19.65
CA ALA A 52 -44.43 2.36 -19.00
C ALA A 52 -45.76 3.03 -18.60
N LEU A 53 -45.87 3.48 -17.35
CA LEU A 53 -46.95 4.35 -16.91
C LEU A 53 -46.49 5.79 -17.08
N GLU A 54 -46.82 6.43 -18.20
CA GLU A 54 -46.77 7.89 -18.25
C GLU A 54 -47.87 8.49 -17.36
N PRO A 55 -47.67 9.71 -16.81
CA PRO A 55 -48.77 10.48 -16.27
C PRO A 55 -49.69 10.86 -17.44
N VAL A 56 -50.77 10.10 -17.60
CA VAL A 56 -51.89 10.31 -18.55
C VAL A 56 -51.64 9.83 -19.99
N GLY A 57 -52.04 8.59 -20.29
CA GLY A 57 -52.89 8.35 -21.47
C GLY A 57 -52.36 7.58 -22.68
N LYS A 58 -51.14 7.02 -22.70
CA LYS A 58 -50.71 6.08 -23.75
C LYS A 58 -50.44 4.68 -23.22
N THR A 59 -50.91 3.69 -23.97
CA THR A 59 -51.01 2.26 -23.59
C THR A 59 -50.28 1.40 -24.61
N ASP A 60 -48.95 1.33 -24.54
CA ASP A 60 -48.17 0.42 -25.39
C ASP A 60 -47.17 -0.37 -24.54
N TRP A 61 -47.13 -1.69 -24.75
CA TRP A 61 -46.15 -2.59 -24.16
C TRP A 61 -44.87 -2.55 -25.00
N VAL A 62 -43.73 -2.24 -24.37
CA VAL A 62 -42.42 -2.24 -25.01
C VAL A 62 -41.71 -3.55 -24.69
N PRO A 63 -41.22 -4.32 -25.69
CA PRO A 63 -40.42 -5.51 -25.41
C PRO A 63 -39.10 -5.14 -24.72
N GLY A 64 -38.61 -6.00 -23.84
CA GLY A 64 -37.35 -5.81 -23.14
C GLY A 64 -36.63 -7.12 -22.87
N ASP A 65 -35.31 -7.02 -22.73
CA ASP A 65 -34.39 -8.12 -22.48
C ASP A 65 -33.90 -8.08 -21.03
N VAL A 66 -33.80 -9.25 -20.38
CA VAL A 66 -33.16 -9.33 -19.06
C VAL A 66 -31.65 -9.27 -19.24
N CYS A 67 -31.01 -8.31 -18.60
CA CYS A 67 -29.56 -8.23 -18.54
C CYS A 67 -29.07 -8.96 -17.28
N TRP A 68 -28.52 -10.16 -17.45
CA TRP A 68 -27.86 -10.92 -16.37
C TRP A 68 -26.39 -10.48 -16.24
N PRO A 69 -25.82 -10.38 -15.03
CA PRO A 69 -24.37 -10.32 -14.86
C PRO A 69 -23.74 -11.68 -15.24
N PRO A 70 -22.57 -11.72 -15.90
CA PRO A 70 -21.92 -12.95 -16.33
C PRO A 70 -21.42 -13.76 -15.12
N HIS A 71 -22.09 -14.89 -14.86
CA HIS A 71 -21.60 -16.12 -14.21
C HIS A 71 -20.59 -15.98 -13.04
N ALA A 72 -21.11 -15.87 -11.82
CA ALA A 72 -20.48 -16.45 -10.63
C ALA A 72 -20.62 -17.99 -10.69
N VAL A 73 -19.61 -18.68 -11.20
CA VAL A 73 -19.54 -20.16 -11.22
C VAL A 73 -18.37 -20.58 -10.33
N ASP A 74 -18.63 -20.61 -9.02
CA ASP A 74 -18.11 -21.58 -8.02
C ASP A 74 -18.44 -21.17 -6.56
N ALA A 75 -19.65 -20.65 -6.33
CA ALA A 75 -20.19 -20.51 -4.98
C ALA A 75 -21.36 -21.50 -4.83
N GLY A 76 -21.06 -22.67 -4.27
CA GLY A 76 -22.08 -23.64 -3.88
C GLY A 76 -23.04 -23.02 -2.86
N SER A 77 -24.34 -22.98 -3.22
CA SER A 77 -25.49 -22.47 -2.44
C SER A 77 -25.38 -20.99 -2.03
N HIS A 78 -26.03 -20.01 -2.64
CA HIS A 78 -27.47 -19.71 -2.67
C HIS A 78 -27.74 -18.62 -3.76
N ARG A 79 -28.85 -18.63 -4.52
CA ARG A 79 -29.98 -17.66 -4.45
C ARG A 79 -29.69 -16.17 -4.11
N GLU A 80 -28.51 -15.62 -4.41
CA GLU A 80 -28.09 -14.31 -3.86
C GLU A 80 -28.38 -13.06 -4.72
N LEU A 81 -29.01 -13.19 -5.88
CA LEU A 81 -29.49 -12.04 -6.65
C LEU A 81 -30.98 -12.18 -6.97
N ASP A 82 -31.84 -11.78 -6.03
CA ASP A 82 -33.29 -11.71 -6.18
C ASP A 82 -33.76 -10.43 -6.93
N VAL A 83 -32.89 -9.85 -7.75
CA VAL A 83 -33.13 -8.62 -8.52
C VAL A 83 -32.86 -8.89 -10.00
N ALA A 84 -33.73 -8.41 -10.88
CA ALA A 84 -33.59 -8.48 -12.32
C ALA A 84 -33.55 -7.06 -12.91
N LEU A 85 -32.64 -6.86 -13.87
CA LEU A 85 -32.54 -5.64 -14.64
C LEU A 85 -33.06 -5.89 -16.06
N ILE A 86 -33.97 -5.03 -16.53
CA ILE A 86 -34.59 -5.15 -17.84
C ILE A 86 -34.15 -3.97 -18.70
N ARG A 87 -33.55 -4.27 -19.86
CA ARG A 87 -33.23 -3.30 -20.90
C ARG A 87 -34.36 -3.28 -21.92
N LEU A 88 -34.97 -2.11 -22.13
CA LEU A 88 -36.08 -1.94 -23.07
C LEU A 88 -35.53 -1.80 -24.49
N ALA A 89 -36.21 -2.40 -25.47
CA ALA A 89 -35.81 -2.34 -26.88
C ALA A 89 -35.95 -0.93 -27.49
N VAL A 90 -36.72 -0.05 -26.85
CA VAL A 90 -36.87 1.36 -27.21
C VAL A 90 -36.78 2.19 -25.94
N GLY A 91 -36.08 3.33 -25.98
CA GLY A 91 -35.98 4.26 -24.86
C GLY A 91 -37.37 4.75 -24.42
N VAL A 92 -37.59 4.79 -23.11
CA VAL A 92 -38.86 5.24 -22.52
C VAL A 92 -38.57 6.54 -21.80
N VAL A 93 -39.07 7.64 -22.36
CA VAL A 93 -38.89 8.98 -21.82
C VAL A 93 -40.03 9.28 -20.85
N ALA A 94 -39.72 9.59 -19.59
CA ALA A 94 -40.71 10.19 -18.69
C ALA A 94 -40.95 11.65 -19.15
N ALA A 95 -42.17 11.96 -19.62
CA ALA A 95 -42.50 13.23 -20.23
C ALA A 95 -42.30 14.45 -19.29
N GLU A 96 -41.47 15.40 -19.77
CA GLU A 96 -41.59 16.88 -19.79
C GLU A 96 -40.21 17.55 -20.07
N SER A 97 -39.10 16.81 -19.96
CA SER A 97 -37.74 17.34 -20.18
C SER A 97 -36.82 16.49 -21.09
N GLY A 98 -37.34 15.48 -21.79
CA GLY A 98 -36.61 14.75 -22.84
C GLY A 98 -35.46 13.83 -22.38
N VAL A 99 -35.03 13.90 -21.13
CA VAL A 99 -33.99 13.04 -20.54
C VAL A 99 -34.42 12.66 -19.13
N VAL A 100 -34.45 11.35 -18.82
CA VAL A 100 -34.63 10.86 -17.45
C VAL A 100 -33.25 10.81 -16.80
N PRO A 101 -32.93 11.70 -15.85
CA PRO A 101 -31.62 11.67 -15.19
C PRO A 101 -31.47 10.36 -14.41
N PRO A 102 -30.28 9.75 -14.37
CA PRO A 102 -30.07 8.48 -13.70
C PRO A 102 -30.29 8.61 -12.19
N VAL A 103 -30.81 7.54 -11.59
CA VAL A 103 -30.98 7.44 -10.13
C VAL A 103 -29.60 7.23 -9.50
N ARG A 104 -29.30 7.97 -8.43
CA ARG A 104 -28.05 7.78 -7.68
C ARG A 104 -28.14 6.52 -6.81
N PHE A 105 -27.07 5.75 -6.76
CA PHE A 105 -27.03 4.47 -6.04
C PHE A 105 -26.19 4.57 -4.78
N GLY A 106 -26.64 3.92 -3.70
CA GLY A 106 -25.99 3.96 -2.39
C GLY A 106 -25.67 2.59 -1.82
N ARG A 107 -24.56 2.51 -1.08
CA ARG A 107 -24.20 1.35 -0.24
C ARG A 107 -24.34 1.74 1.23
N ILE A 108 -24.98 0.88 2.01
CA ILE A 108 -25.08 1.07 3.47
C ILE A 108 -23.83 0.49 4.11
N THR A 109 -23.02 1.33 4.76
CA THR A 109 -21.80 0.95 5.49
C THR A 109 -21.70 1.78 6.77
N GLY A 110 -21.36 1.14 7.89
CA GLY A 110 -21.25 1.79 9.22
C GLY A 110 -22.10 1.08 10.28
N PRO A 111 -21.92 1.39 11.58
CA PRO A 111 -22.63 0.75 12.69
C PRO A 111 -23.99 1.39 13.01
N ASP A 112 -24.30 2.55 12.42
CA ASP A 112 -25.47 3.36 12.77
C ASP A 112 -26.76 2.93 12.06
N ARG A 113 -27.87 2.92 12.80
CA ARG A 113 -29.22 2.70 12.28
C ARG A 113 -29.60 3.80 11.28
N VAL A 114 -29.93 3.40 10.05
CA VAL A 114 -30.23 4.34 8.94
C VAL A 114 -31.72 4.38 8.65
N ALA A 115 -32.34 5.55 8.65
CA ALA A 115 -33.73 5.71 8.24
C ALA A 115 -33.88 5.49 6.72
N ALA A 116 -34.91 4.78 6.31
CA ALA A 116 -35.17 4.42 4.93
C ALA A 116 -36.64 4.60 4.57
N ASP A 117 -36.88 5.08 3.35
CA ASP A 117 -38.20 5.23 2.76
C ASP A 117 -38.31 4.33 1.51
N GLY A 118 -39.42 3.61 1.39
CA GLY A 118 -39.72 2.72 0.29
C GLY A 118 -40.88 3.24 -0.56
N VAL A 119 -40.73 3.17 -1.88
CA VAL A 119 -41.81 3.41 -2.84
C VAL A 119 -42.41 2.08 -3.26
N GLY A 120 -43.54 1.74 -2.62
CA GLY A 120 -44.28 0.51 -2.91
C GLY A 120 -45.00 0.60 -4.26
N PHE A 121 -44.99 -0.50 -5.00
CA PHE A 121 -45.71 -0.59 -6.25
C PHE A 121 -47.18 -1.00 -6.02
N PRO A 122 -48.16 -0.51 -6.81
CA PRO A 122 -49.55 -0.93 -6.65
C PRO A 122 -49.75 -2.40 -7.02
N ASP A 123 -50.53 -3.12 -6.21
CA ASP A 123 -50.77 -4.57 -6.37
C ASP A 123 -51.64 -4.87 -7.61
N ALA A 124 -51.30 -5.93 -8.35
CA ALA A 124 -51.88 -6.24 -9.66
C ALA A 124 -53.38 -6.62 -9.63
N GLU A 125 -53.93 -7.00 -8.47
CA GLU A 125 -55.33 -7.44 -8.32
C GLU A 125 -56.36 -6.29 -8.32
N VAL A 126 -55.94 -5.02 -8.23
CA VAL A 126 -56.85 -3.85 -8.09
C VAL A 126 -57.51 -3.41 -9.43
N ARG A 127 -57.28 -4.13 -10.53
CA ARG A 127 -57.79 -3.76 -11.86
C ARG A 127 -59.30 -3.93 -12.10
N GLN A 128 -60.07 -4.44 -11.14
CA GLN A 128 -61.55 -4.50 -11.26
C GLN A 128 -62.26 -3.33 -10.55
N GLY A 129 -61.89 -2.10 -10.91
CA GLY A 129 -62.78 -0.94 -10.75
C GLY A 129 -62.84 -0.27 -9.39
N SER A 130 -61.92 -0.52 -8.44
CA SER A 130 -61.83 0.27 -7.21
C SER A 130 -60.68 1.26 -7.26
N THR A 131 -61.01 2.54 -7.09
CA THR A 131 -60.13 3.71 -6.91
C THR A 131 -58.89 3.41 -6.08
N ARG A 132 -57.74 3.90 -6.58
CA ARG A 132 -56.43 4.07 -5.90
C ARG A 132 -56.44 3.64 -4.45
N ARG A 133 -55.99 2.42 -4.16
CA ARG A 133 -55.32 2.20 -2.88
C ARG A 133 -53.93 2.79 -3.04
N ASP A 134 -53.75 3.95 -2.42
CA ASP A 134 -52.48 4.66 -2.33
C ASP A 134 -51.37 3.65 -2.00
N SER A 135 -50.32 3.63 -2.83
CA SER A 135 -49.08 2.92 -2.54
C SER A 135 -48.61 3.36 -1.16
N MET A 136 -48.80 2.54 -0.13
CA MET A 136 -48.36 2.91 1.22
C MET A 136 -46.83 2.96 1.19
N PRO A 137 -46.22 4.15 1.43
CA PRO A 137 -44.77 4.24 1.51
C PRO A 137 -44.30 3.39 2.70
N VAL A 138 -43.32 2.52 2.47
CA VAL A 138 -42.73 1.70 3.53
C VAL A 138 -41.70 2.55 4.25
N ARG A 139 -41.96 2.97 5.49
CA ARG A 139 -40.99 3.72 6.30
C ARG A 139 -40.42 2.86 7.40
N GLY A 140 -39.11 2.95 7.56
CA GLY A 140 -38.45 2.17 8.58
C GLY A 140 -37.00 2.55 8.73
N HIS A 141 -36.26 1.64 9.33
CA HIS A 141 -34.86 1.80 9.60
C HIS A 141 -34.14 0.49 9.30
N ILE A 142 -32.97 0.64 8.70
CA ILE A 142 -32.07 -0.46 8.42
C ILE A 142 -31.07 -0.48 9.57
N ASP A 143 -31.10 -1.56 10.36
CA ASP A 143 -30.11 -1.79 11.40
C ASP A 143 -28.88 -2.44 10.75
N PRO A 144 -27.67 -1.86 10.90
CA PRO A 144 -26.45 -2.53 10.47
C PRO A 144 -26.11 -3.58 11.52
N ALA A 145 -26.46 -4.83 11.26
CA ALA A 145 -26.13 -5.93 12.15
C ALA A 145 -25.38 -7.05 11.44
N HIS A 146 -24.24 -7.33 12.04
CA HIS A 146 -23.46 -8.56 12.04
C HIS A 146 -24.21 -9.82 11.59
N GLY A 147 -23.60 -10.52 10.64
CA GLY A 147 -23.87 -11.92 10.38
C GLY A 147 -24.99 -12.18 9.39
N VAL A 148 -24.74 -11.96 8.10
CA VAL A 148 -25.32 -12.86 7.10
C VAL A 148 -24.25 -13.17 6.05
N LYS A 149 -23.89 -14.44 5.96
CA LYS A 149 -23.00 -15.02 4.94
C LYS A 149 -23.58 -14.92 3.51
N SER A 150 -24.56 -14.06 3.24
CA SER A 150 -25.36 -14.07 2.00
C SER A 150 -25.79 -12.69 1.43
N GLY A 151 -25.15 -11.59 1.81
CA GLY A 151 -25.33 -10.30 1.11
C GLY A 151 -26.68 -9.57 1.22
N LEU A 152 -27.62 -9.98 2.08
CA LEU A 152 -28.95 -9.35 2.28
C LEU A 152 -28.97 -8.36 3.46
N LEU A 153 -29.79 -7.29 3.36
CA LEU A 153 -30.03 -6.27 4.39
C LEU A 153 -31.41 -6.48 5.06
N THR A 154 -31.57 -5.98 6.29
CA THR A 154 -32.82 -6.09 7.05
C THR A 154 -33.44 -4.71 7.28
N LEU A 155 -34.65 -4.48 6.80
CA LEU A 155 -35.43 -3.26 7.01
C LEU A 155 -36.46 -3.49 8.12
N LYS A 156 -36.28 -2.84 9.26
CA LYS A 156 -37.29 -2.82 10.33
C LYS A 156 -38.26 -1.68 10.08
N VAL A 157 -39.53 -2.01 9.91
CA VAL A 157 -40.59 -1.06 9.58
C VAL A 157 -41.09 -0.41 10.86
N ASP A 158 -41.26 0.90 10.85
CA ASP A 158 -41.73 1.63 12.02
C ASP A 158 -43.18 1.20 12.34
N VAL A 159 -43.41 0.80 13.60
CA VAL A 159 -44.70 0.24 14.05
C VAL A 159 -45.76 1.34 14.04
N GLY A 160 -46.60 1.34 13.00
CA GLY A 160 -47.61 2.37 12.76
C GLY A 160 -48.20 2.33 11.35
N ILE A 161 -47.50 1.71 10.39
CA ILE A 161 -48.07 1.37 9.09
C ILE A 161 -48.95 0.13 9.26
N VAL A 162 -50.25 0.35 9.46
CA VAL A 162 -51.21 -0.73 9.65
C VAL A 162 -51.36 -1.47 8.31
N PRO A 163 -50.97 -2.76 8.19
CA PRO A 163 -51.25 -3.54 6.98
C PRO A 163 -52.76 -3.53 6.75
N SER A 164 -53.21 -3.33 5.50
CA SER A 164 -54.62 -3.12 5.19
C SER A 164 -55.45 -4.27 5.78
N ARG A 165 -56.19 -3.97 6.86
CA ARG A 165 -57.01 -4.92 7.62
C ARG A 165 -58.28 -5.24 6.85
N THR A 166 -58.16 -5.81 5.66
CA THR A 166 -59.31 -6.35 4.93
C THR A 166 -58.87 -7.55 4.10
N GLY A 167 -58.63 -8.69 4.74
CA GLY A 167 -58.34 -9.96 4.05
C GLY A 167 -58.42 -11.11 5.06
N THR A 168 -59.28 -12.07 4.81
CA THR A 168 -59.63 -13.18 5.70
C THR A 168 -58.43 -14.03 6.12
N SER A 169 -58.51 -14.61 7.32
CA SER A 169 -57.50 -15.44 7.99
C SER A 169 -56.73 -16.35 7.04
N GLY A 170 -55.45 -16.04 6.83
CA GLY A 170 -54.52 -16.80 6.00
C GLY A 170 -53.63 -15.96 5.10
N GLU A 171 -53.95 -14.69 4.88
CA GLU A 171 -53.13 -13.79 4.04
C GLU A 171 -52.11 -13.00 4.86
N HIS A 172 -50.84 -13.08 4.44
CA HIS A 172 -49.74 -12.35 5.08
C HIS A 172 -49.95 -10.83 4.96
N PRO A 173 -49.68 -10.06 6.03
CA PRO A 173 -49.92 -8.61 6.08
C PRO A 173 -49.10 -7.80 5.05
N TRP A 174 -48.06 -8.41 4.47
CA TRP A 174 -47.13 -7.79 3.52
C TRP A 174 -47.26 -8.36 2.10
N LYS A 175 -48.34 -9.10 1.81
CA LYS A 175 -48.68 -9.57 0.46
C LYS A 175 -48.90 -8.32 -0.42
N GLY A 176 -47.99 -8.08 -1.38
CA GLY A 176 -47.98 -6.90 -2.26
C GLY A 176 -46.75 -5.98 -2.15
N VAL A 177 -45.84 -6.18 -1.19
CA VAL A 177 -44.66 -5.30 -0.99
C VAL A 177 -43.41 -5.74 -1.77
N SER A 178 -43.45 -6.92 -2.40
CA SER A 178 -42.35 -7.44 -3.23
C SER A 178 -42.08 -6.51 -4.42
N GLY A 179 -40.83 -6.10 -4.58
CA GLY A 179 -40.43 -5.14 -5.62
C GLY A 179 -40.26 -3.71 -5.12
N THR A 180 -40.68 -3.36 -3.90
CA THR A 180 -40.53 -1.99 -3.37
C THR A 180 -39.07 -1.49 -3.45
N ALA A 181 -38.84 -0.38 -4.15
CA ALA A 181 -37.54 0.28 -4.21
C ALA A 181 -37.32 1.11 -2.94
N VAL A 182 -36.17 0.91 -2.26
CA VAL A 182 -35.87 1.50 -0.96
C VAL A 182 -34.74 2.51 -1.07
N PHE A 183 -34.98 3.71 -0.55
CA PHE A 183 -34.09 4.85 -0.62
C PHE A 183 -33.64 5.29 0.78
N CYS A 184 -32.39 5.71 0.87
CA CYS A 184 -31.87 6.49 2.00
C CYS A 184 -31.53 7.89 1.46
N GLY A 185 -32.39 8.88 1.74
CA GLY A 185 -32.29 10.20 1.11
C GLY A 185 -32.61 10.13 -0.39
N ASP A 186 -31.66 10.54 -1.24
CA ASP A 186 -31.75 10.47 -2.70
C ASP A 186 -31.12 9.20 -3.30
N LEU A 187 -30.47 8.36 -2.49
CA LEU A 187 -29.79 7.15 -2.96
C LEU A 187 -30.68 5.91 -2.91
N LEU A 188 -30.77 5.18 -4.03
CA LEU A 188 -31.38 3.86 -4.09
C LEU A 188 -30.41 2.83 -3.49
N VAL A 189 -30.81 2.18 -2.41
CA VAL A 189 -29.94 1.26 -1.65
C VAL A 189 -30.32 -0.21 -1.80
N GLY A 190 -31.56 -0.51 -2.19
CA GLY A 190 -31.99 -1.89 -2.41
C GLY A 190 -33.45 -2.04 -2.87
N VAL A 191 -33.83 -3.29 -3.12
CA VAL A 191 -35.22 -3.69 -3.47
C VAL A 191 -35.72 -4.74 -2.48
N VAL A 192 -36.97 -4.61 -2.01
CA VAL A 192 -37.57 -5.57 -1.08
C VAL A 192 -37.91 -6.88 -1.79
N ALA A 193 -37.39 -8.00 -1.27
CA ALA A 193 -37.71 -9.35 -1.71
C ALA A 193 -38.53 -10.07 -0.63
N VAL A 194 -39.67 -10.67 -1.01
CA VAL A 194 -40.50 -11.42 -0.06
C VAL A 194 -39.97 -12.84 0.08
N ASP A 195 -39.11 -13.09 1.08
CA ASP A 195 -38.84 -14.45 1.54
C ASP A 195 -39.99 -14.91 2.44
N ARG A 196 -40.85 -15.80 1.90
CA ARG A 196 -41.98 -16.39 2.64
C ARG A 196 -41.54 -17.24 3.85
N ARG A 197 -40.25 -17.51 4.03
CA ARG A 197 -39.71 -18.35 5.13
C ARG A 197 -39.18 -17.56 6.33
N LEU A 198 -38.89 -16.27 6.18
CA LEU A 198 -38.30 -15.42 7.23
C LEU A 198 -39.31 -14.46 7.89
N ALA A 199 -40.57 -14.50 7.46
CA ALA A 199 -41.62 -13.53 7.80
C ALA A 199 -42.36 -13.80 9.12
N ASP A 200 -41.67 -14.33 10.15
CA ASP A 200 -42.27 -14.63 11.46
C ASP A 200 -42.31 -13.42 12.42
N THR A 201 -41.80 -12.24 12.01
CA THR A 201 -41.91 -11.00 12.80
C THR A 201 -42.66 -9.90 12.03
N ALA A 202 -43.70 -9.35 12.66
CA ALA A 202 -44.67 -8.45 12.03
C ALA A 202 -44.11 -7.07 11.59
N SER A 203 -42.83 -6.79 11.77
CA SER A 203 -42.22 -5.46 11.58
C SER A 203 -40.85 -5.50 10.88
N VAL A 204 -40.50 -6.59 10.20
CA VAL A 204 -39.17 -6.76 9.57
C VAL A 204 -39.30 -7.29 8.15
N LEU A 205 -38.60 -6.66 7.19
CA LEU A 205 -38.56 -7.03 5.77
C LEU A 205 -37.12 -7.26 5.31
N SER A 206 -36.92 -8.18 4.35
CA SER A 206 -35.62 -8.45 3.73
C SER A 206 -35.39 -7.57 2.50
N LEU A 207 -34.21 -6.97 2.41
CA LEU A 207 -33.80 -6.05 1.36
C LEU A 207 -32.59 -6.61 0.60
N VAL A 208 -32.67 -6.64 -0.73
CA VAL A 208 -31.53 -7.01 -1.58
C VAL A 208 -30.78 -5.74 -1.99
N PRO A 209 -29.47 -5.63 -1.73
CA PRO A 209 -28.71 -4.45 -2.13
C PRO A 209 -28.49 -4.41 -3.65
N VAL A 210 -28.55 -3.22 -4.23
CA VAL A 210 -28.40 -3.01 -5.69
C VAL A 210 -26.98 -2.64 -6.14
N PHE A 211 -26.05 -2.44 -5.18
CA PHE A 211 -24.67 -2.00 -5.44
C PHE A 211 -23.77 -3.09 -6.07
N THR A 212 -24.24 -4.34 -6.18
CA THR A 212 -23.49 -5.47 -6.77
C THR A 212 -23.62 -5.57 -8.30
N LEU A 213 -24.33 -4.65 -8.94
CA LEU A 213 -24.60 -4.62 -10.39
C LEU A 213 -23.65 -3.78 -11.30
N PRO A 214 -22.50 -3.21 -10.90
CA PRO A 214 -21.83 -2.12 -11.62
C PRO A 214 -20.95 -2.55 -12.82
N GLN A 215 -21.33 -3.56 -13.60
CA GLN A 215 -20.57 -3.98 -14.79
C GLN A 215 -21.35 -3.87 -16.11
N LEU A 216 -22.52 -3.22 -16.12
CA LEU A 216 -23.38 -3.13 -17.30
C LEU A 216 -23.44 -1.70 -17.85
N ASP A 217 -23.38 -1.56 -19.18
CA ASP A 217 -23.47 -0.26 -19.86
C ASP A 217 -24.78 0.47 -19.51
N GLY A 218 -24.67 1.71 -19.04
CA GLY A 218 -25.77 2.56 -18.56
C GLY A 218 -25.96 2.58 -17.03
N PHE A 219 -25.19 1.78 -16.27
CA PHE A 219 -25.17 1.79 -14.79
C PHE A 219 -24.09 2.70 -14.18
N THR A 220 -23.18 3.24 -14.98
CA THR A 220 -22.08 4.09 -14.55
C THR A 220 -22.52 5.55 -14.37
N GLU A 221 -23.29 5.86 -13.34
CA GLU A 221 -23.33 7.21 -12.77
C GLU A 221 -23.39 7.21 -11.23
N HIS A 222 -22.48 8.01 -10.65
CA HIS A 222 -22.25 8.36 -9.24
C HIS A 222 -22.59 7.30 -8.15
N PHE A 223 -21.57 6.53 -7.77
CA PHE A 223 -21.55 5.80 -6.50
C PHE A 223 -21.02 6.69 -5.38
N ALA A 224 -21.83 6.92 -4.35
CA ALA A 224 -21.41 7.56 -3.10
C ALA A 224 -21.77 6.64 -1.92
N ALA A 225 -20.92 6.61 -0.89
CA ALA A 225 -21.29 6.02 0.39
C ALA A 225 -22.18 7.03 1.13
N CYS A 226 -23.40 6.66 1.51
CA CYS A 226 -24.23 7.51 2.38
C CYS A 226 -24.08 7.07 3.83
N THR A 227 -23.70 8.02 4.68
CA THR A 227 -24.04 8.03 6.11
C THR A 227 -24.97 9.20 6.37
N VAL A 228 -25.67 9.18 7.51
CA VAL A 228 -26.82 10.05 7.86
C VAL A 228 -26.56 11.58 7.80
N ALA A 229 -25.32 12.01 7.52
CA ALA A 229 -24.93 13.42 7.43
C ALA A 229 -25.37 14.15 6.13
N ASP A 230 -25.78 13.43 5.06
CA ASP A 230 -26.01 14.04 3.75
C ASP A 230 -27.37 14.78 3.56
N VAL A 231 -28.24 14.81 4.57
CA VAL A 231 -29.60 15.40 4.45
C VAL A 231 -29.65 16.87 4.93
N GLY A 232 -28.51 17.47 5.30
CA GLY A 232 -28.49 18.82 5.90
C GLY A 232 -27.33 19.72 5.46
N SER A 233 -27.64 20.65 4.56
CA SER A 233 -26.99 21.96 4.35
C SER A 233 -25.78 22.07 3.41
N ALA A 234 -26.02 22.81 2.33
CA ALA A 234 -25.04 23.68 1.69
C ALA A 234 -24.62 24.80 2.66
N ASN A 235 -23.40 24.71 3.21
CA ASN A 235 -22.45 25.82 3.39
C ASN A 235 -21.26 25.38 4.25
N ALA A 236 -20.07 25.70 3.75
CA ALA A 236 -18.80 25.90 4.46
C ALA A 236 -18.04 24.68 5.03
N ALA A 237 -16.75 24.68 4.65
CA ALA A 237 -15.60 23.95 5.19
C ALA A 237 -15.55 22.43 4.95
N ALA A 238 -14.48 22.02 4.27
CA ALA A 238 -14.08 20.65 4.03
C ALA A 238 -14.24 19.79 5.29
N SER A 239 -15.08 18.76 5.20
CA SER A 239 -15.14 17.70 6.19
C SER A 239 -14.34 16.49 5.71
N PRO A 240 -13.76 15.71 6.63
CA PRO A 240 -12.57 14.93 6.31
C PRO A 240 -12.91 13.56 5.69
N ARG A 241 -12.04 13.08 4.79
CA ARG A 241 -12.10 11.75 4.16
C ARG A 241 -11.78 10.58 5.10
N PHE A 242 -11.96 10.77 6.41
CA PHE A 242 -11.64 9.83 7.47
C PHE A 242 -12.60 9.96 8.64
N THR A 243 -12.68 8.94 9.47
CA THR A 243 -13.57 8.90 10.63
C THR A 243 -13.10 9.88 11.71
N PRO A 244 -13.87 10.92 12.08
CA PRO A 244 -13.52 11.79 13.21
C PRO A 244 -13.35 10.95 14.48
N GLY A 245 -12.24 11.15 15.20
CA GLY A 245 -11.82 10.33 16.34
C GLY A 245 -11.06 9.06 15.98
N GLY A 246 -10.81 8.81 14.69
CA GLY A 246 -10.00 7.71 14.19
C GLY A 246 -8.50 8.03 14.04
N GLY A 247 -7.72 7.00 13.75
CA GLY A 247 -6.29 7.06 13.48
C GLY A 247 -5.63 5.69 13.46
N ASN A 248 -4.30 5.62 13.57
CA ASN A 248 -3.53 4.37 13.57
C ASN A 248 -3.22 3.83 14.98
N LEU A 249 -3.97 4.27 15.99
CA LEU A 249 -3.82 3.75 17.35
C LEU A 249 -4.38 2.32 17.41
N PRO A 250 -3.72 1.41 18.15
CA PRO A 250 -4.23 0.07 18.37
C PRO A 250 -5.63 0.12 18.99
N THR A 251 -6.54 -0.68 18.43
CA THR A 251 -7.94 -0.81 18.87
C THR A 251 -8.08 -1.63 20.15
N VAL A 252 -7.03 -2.37 20.53
CA VAL A 252 -6.98 -3.19 21.74
C VAL A 252 -6.12 -2.47 22.78
N LEU A 253 -6.77 -2.00 23.85
CA LEU A 253 -6.08 -1.51 25.04
C LEU A 253 -5.36 -2.67 25.74
N PRO A 254 -4.32 -2.38 26.56
CA PRO A 254 -3.85 -3.35 27.53
C PRO A 254 -5.05 -3.87 28.33
N ASP A 255 -5.15 -5.19 28.51
CA ASP A 255 -6.26 -5.83 29.24
C ASP A 255 -6.45 -5.23 30.64
N VAL A 256 -5.38 -4.66 31.21
CA VAL A 256 -5.33 -4.06 32.54
C VAL A 256 -4.46 -2.80 32.52
N PHE A 257 -5.02 -1.66 32.93
CA PHE A 257 -4.31 -0.39 33.09
C PHE A 257 -4.68 0.23 34.44
N VAL A 258 -3.70 0.41 35.33
CA VAL A 258 -3.93 0.78 36.75
C VAL A 258 -2.86 1.73 37.28
N GLY A 259 -3.20 2.52 38.30
CA GLY A 259 -2.23 3.27 39.11
C GLY A 259 -1.63 4.50 38.44
N ARG A 260 -2.28 5.05 37.42
CA ARG A 260 -1.81 6.22 36.66
C ARG A 260 -2.78 7.38 36.68
N ASP A 261 -3.68 7.43 37.66
CA ASP A 261 -4.75 8.45 37.71
C ASP A 261 -4.20 9.87 37.88
N ALA A 262 -3.12 10.05 38.64
CA ALA A 262 -2.49 11.34 38.87
C ALA A 262 -1.78 11.85 37.61
N GLU A 263 -1.03 10.98 36.93
CA GLU A 263 -0.36 11.30 35.66
C GLU A 263 -1.38 11.50 34.55
N MET A 264 -2.46 10.71 34.52
CA MET A 264 -3.59 10.91 33.60
C MET A 264 -4.27 12.25 33.84
N ALA A 265 -4.50 12.63 35.10
CA ALA A 265 -5.03 13.94 35.45
C ALA A 265 -4.07 15.08 35.09
N ALA A 266 -2.75 14.87 35.24
CA ALA A 266 -1.74 15.82 34.81
C ALA A 266 -1.75 16.00 33.29
N LEU A 267 -1.81 14.91 32.51
CA LEU A 267 -1.98 14.95 31.05
C LEU A 267 -3.26 15.71 30.66
N CYS A 268 -4.39 15.41 31.30
CA CYS A 268 -5.66 16.10 31.05
C CYS A 268 -5.61 17.60 31.46
N GLY A 269 -4.75 17.97 32.41
CA GLY A 269 -4.62 19.33 32.94
C GLY A 269 -3.84 20.30 32.05
N VAL A 270 -3.09 19.81 31.05
CA VAL A 270 -2.28 20.67 30.15
C VAL A 270 -3.14 21.39 29.10
N GLY A 271 -4.41 21.02 28.95
CA GLY A 271 -5.34 21.61 27.98
C GLY A 271 -5.26 20.95 26.59
N THR A 272 -6.12 21.38 25.66
CA THR A 272 -6.31 20.71 24.36
C THR A 272 -5.34 21.14 23.24
N ALA A 273 -4.39 22.03 23.55
CA ALA A 273 -3.36 22.49 22.62
C ALA A 273 -2.06 22.77 23.39
N GLY A 274 -0.95 22.20 22.93
CA GLY A 274 0.35 22.29 23.59
C GLY A 274 1.24 21.08 23.33
N VAL A 275 2.46 21.12 23.86
CA VAL A 275 3.37 19.96 23.89
C VAL A 275 3.38 19.40 25.30
N VAL A 276 3.12 18.10 25.41
CA VAL A 276 3.24 17.33 26.63
C VAL A 276 4.33 16.30 26.42
N VAL A 277 5.31 16.27 27.33
CA VAL A 277 6.42 15.32 27.25
C VAL A 277 6.32 14.35 28.41
N ILE A 278 6.08 13.09 28.09
CA ILE A 278 6.10 11.97 29.02
C ILE A 278 7.54 11.46 29.09
N THR A 279 8.19 11.76 30.21
CA THR A 279 9.54 11.31 30.54
C THR A 279 9.50 10.44 31.79
N GLN A 280 10.66 10.07 32.32
CA GLN A 280 10.80 9.22 33.50
C GLN A 280 11.66 9.91 34.56
N THR A 281 11.28 9.78 35.83
CA THR A 281 12.03 10.36 36.97
C THR A 281 13.40 9.70 37.16
N VAL A 282 13.52 8.42 36.78
CA VAL A 282 14.75 7.64 36.92
C VAL A 282 15.31 7.30 35.54
N HIS A 283 16.50 7.81 35.25
CA HIS A 283 17.22 7.55 34.02
C HIS A 283 17.56 6.05 33.85
N GLY A 284 17.33 5.48 32.66
CA GLY A 284 17.66 4.09 32.32
C GLY A 284 16.55 3.05 32.46
N LEU A 285 15.37 3.40 33.01
CA LEU A 285 14.27 2.43 33.18
C LEU A 285 13.41 2.25 31.90
N ALA A 286 13.79 1.31 31.04
CA ALA A 286 12.94 0.87 29.93
C ALA A 286 11.73 0.04 30.47
N GLY A 287 10.53 0.23 29.91
CA GLY A 287 9.34 -0.52 30.33
C GLY A 287 8.52 0.09 31.48
N ILE A 288 8.76 1.36 31.86
CA ILE A 288 7.98 2.10 32.87
C ILE A 288 6.54 2.46 32.42
N GLY A 289 6.21 2.21 31.14
CA GLY A 289 4.88 2.41 30.58
C GLY A 289 4.64 3.76 29.89
N LYS A 290 5.69 4.48 29.43
CA LYS A 290 5.53 5.77 28.72
C LYS A 290 4.61 5.66 27.49
N SER A 291 4.92 4.74 26.57
CA SER A 291 4.12 4.51 25.36
C SER A 291 2.72 4.00 25.69
N THR A 292 2.59 3.15 26.71
CA THR A 292 1.28 2.67 27.19
C THR A 292 0.43 3.80 27.77
N LEU A 293 1.01 4.69 28.59
CA LEU A 293 0.31 5.85 29.14
C LEU A 293 -0.14 6.80 28.02
N ALA A 294 0.75 7.10 27.07
CA ALA A 294 0.42 7.93 25.91
C ALA A 294 -0.75 7.34 25.10
N LEU A 295 -0.73 6.02 24.88
CA LEU A 295 -1.81 5.30 24.19
C LEU A 295 -3.12 5.33 24.96
N CYS A 296 -3.11 5.00 26.26
CA CYS A 296 -4.32 5.04 27.09
C CYS A 296 -4.90 6.45 27.18
N TYR A 297 -4.06 7.46 27.31
CA TYR A 297 -4.47 8.86 27.26
C TYR A 297 -5.12 9.18 25.91
N ALA A 298 -4.43 8.91 24.80
CA ALA A 298 -4.92 9.23 23.47
C ALA A 298 -6.24 8.52 23.13
N ILE A 299 -6.40 7.26 23.53
CA ILE A 299 -7.64 6.49 23.36
C ILE A 299 -8.75 7.08 24.23
N GLY A 300 -8.47 7.44 25.48
CA GLY A 300 -9.43 8.11 26.37
C GLY A 300 -9.86 9.48 25.86
N GLN A 301 -8.99 10.17 25.11
CA GLN A 301 -9.28 11.45 24.48
C GLN A 301 -9.90 11.34 23.08
N MET A 302 -9.94 10.15 22.46
CA MET A 302 -10.51 9.97 21.12
C MET A 302 -11.93 10.54 20.96
N PRO A 303 -12.86 10.37 21.93
CA PRO A 303 -14.19 10.97 21.82
C PRO A 303 -14.10 12.50 21.86
N GLY A 304 -14.28 13.14 20.70
CA GLY A 304 -14.21 14.60 20.55
C GLY A 304 -12.92 15.13 19.92
N ARG A 305 -11.97 14.27 19.53
CA ARG A 305 -10.80 14.65 18.73
C ARG A 305 -11.07 14.45 17.24
N LEU A 306 -10.42 15.27 16.41
CA LEU A 306 -10.49 15.15 14.96
C LEU A 306 -9.71 13.90 14.51
N VAL A 307 -8.45 13.79 14.92
CA VAL A 307 -7.54 12.67 14.60
C VAL A 307 -6.66 12.36 15.80
N SER A 308 -6.40 11.08 16.07
CA SER A 308 -5.37 10.64 17.03
C SER A 308 -4.35 9.75 16.33
N TRP A 309 -3.11 10.21 16.17
CA TRP A 309 -2.10 9.52 15.35
C TRP A 309 -0.83 9.21 16.14
N ARG A 310 -0.23 8.03 15.94
CA ARG A 310 1.06 7.63 16.52
C ARG A 310 2.10 7.51 15.43
N LEU A 311 3.28 8.09 15.68
CA LEU A 311 4.47 7.88 14.87
C LEU A 311 5.65 7.49 15.76
N THR A 312 6.58 6.71 15.20
CA THR A 312 7.85 6.38 15.84
C THR A 312 8.87 7.44 15.47
N ALA A 313 9.65 7.91 16.45
CA ALA A 313 10.55 9.06 16.31
C ALA A 313 11.99 8.77 16.69
N ASP A 314 12.42 7.52 16.56
CA ASP A 314 13.80 7.09 16.81
C ASP A 314 14.77 7.56 15.70
N THR A 315 14.30 7.77 14.46
CA THR A 315 15.07 8.41 13.38
C THR A 315 14.23 9.45 12.59
N PRO A 316 14.86 10.41 11.88
CA PRO A 316 14.17 11.38 11.02
C PRO A 316 13.29 10.73 9.93
N GLU A 317 13.71 9.59 9.39
CA GLU A 317 13.02 8.87 8.33
C GLU A 317 11.70 8.28 8.84
N HIS A 318 11.69 7.71 10.06
CA HIS A 318 10.47 7.19 10.67
C HIS A 318 9.45 8.28 10.99
N ILE A 319 9.92 9.47 11.41
CA ILE A 319 9.05 10.63 11.60
C ILE A 319 8.38 11.03 10.28
N THR A 320 9.17 11.09 9.22
CA THR A 320 8.70 11.46 7.88
C THR A 320 7.69 10.44 7.34
N ALA A 321 8.00 9.14 7.42
CA ALA A 321 7.09 8.08 7.03
C ALA A 321 5.77 8.11 7.81
N GLY A 322 5.83 8.28 9.14
CA GLY A 322 4.64 8.35 9.98
C GLY A 322 3.74 9.56 9.68
N LEU A 323 4.32 10.71 9.33
CA LEU A 323 3.57 11.88 8.87
C LEU A 323 2.98 11.70 7.48
N ALA A 324 3.67 10.99 6.59
CA ALA A 324 3.16 10.68 5.26
C ALA A 324 1.90 9.81 5.33
N GLU A 325 1.93 8.78 6.18
CA GLU A 325 0.75 7.94 6.43
C GLU A 325 -0.40 8.75 7.05
N LEU A 326 -0.09 9.67 7.97
CA LEU A 326 -1.09 10.58 8.52
C LEU A 326 -1.75 11.41 7.41
N ALA A 327 -0.97 11.99 6.49
CA ALA A 327 -1.53 12.77 5.39
C ALA A 327 -2.46 11.95 4.51
N ARG A 328 -2.09 10.70 4.18
CA ARG A 328 -2.95 9.80 3.41
C ARG A 328 -4.22 9.47 4.16
N TYR A 329 -4.11 9.21 5.46
CA TYR A 329 -5.26 8.97 6.32
C TYR A 329 -6.18 10.19 6.35
N VAL A 330 -5.64 11.39 6.56
CA VAL A 330 -6.46 12.60 6.66
C VAL A 330 -6.94 13.14 5.31
N GLY A 331 -6.47 12.56 4.21
CA GLY A 331 -6.67 13.08 2.86
C GLY A 331 -6.03 14.46 2.66
N ALA A 332 -4.94 14.73 3.39
CA ALA A 332 -4.14 15.94 3.22
C ALA A 332 -3.20 15.75 2.02
N GLY A 333 -3.55 16.41 0.93
CA GLY A 333 -2.85 16.27 -0.34
C GLY A 333 -3.29 15.05 -1.15
N PRO A 334 -2.71 14.86 -2.35
CA PRO A 334 -3.00 13.72 -3.19
C PRO A 334 -2.75 12.39 -2.47
N PRO A 335 -3.59 11.34 -2.64
CA PRO A 335 -3.31 9.99 -2.12
C PRO A 335 -1.98 9.42 -2.65
N THR A 336 -1.59 9.94 -3.80
CA THR A 336 -0.38 9.71 -4.57
C THR A 336 0.71 10.73 -4.28
N ALA A 337 0.66 11.41 -3.13
CA ALA A 337 1.69 12.34 -2.71
C ALA A 337 2.91 11.56 -2.16
N PRO A 338 4.13 11.92 -2.60
CA PRO A 338 5.36 11.27 -2.16
C PRO A 338 5.60 11.40 -0.66
N VAL A 339 6.38 10.51 -0.03
CA VAL A 339 6.43 10.39 1.44
C VAL A 339 6.70 11.73 2.15
N GLU A 340 7.67 12.53 1.72
CA GLU A 340 8.04 13.79 2.35
C GLU A 340 7.06 14.92 1.98
N GLU A 341 6.45 14.85 0.80
CA GLU A 341 5.40 15.77 0.39
C GLU A 341 4.11 15.52 1.17
N ALA A 342 3.71 14.26 1.30
CA ALA A 342 2.66 13.82 2.20
C ALA A 342 3.01 14.21 3.64
N ALA A 343 4.25 14.06 4.11
CA ALA A 343 4.66 14.52 5.43
C ALA A 343 4.53 16.05 5.57
N ARG A 344 4.90 16.83 4.55
CA ARG A 344 4.67 18.29 4.49
C ARG A 344 3.18 18.63 4.46
N HIS A 345 2.37 17.89 3.73
CA HIS A 345 0.91 18.03 3.70
C HIS A 345 0.29 17.72 5.05
N ALA A 346 0.76 16.69 5.76
CA ALA A 346 0.37 16.39 7.12
C ALA A 346 0.76 17.55 8.04
N LYS A 347 2.00 18.05 8.00
CA LYS A 347 2.41 19.22 8.80
C LYS A 347 1.55 20.45 8.50
N SER A 348 1.29 20.74 7.23
CA SER A 348 0.44 21.86 6.80
C SER A 348 -1.00 21.68 7.26
N TRP A 349 -1.53 20.46 7.19
CA TRP A 349 -2.86 20.11 7.66
C TRP A 349 -2.96 20.25 9.19
N LEU A 350 -2.00 19.71 9.94
CA LEU A 350 -1.89 19.85 11.39
C LEU A 350 -1.78 21.32 11.81
N GLY A 351 -1.11 22.15 11.01
CA GLY A 351 -0.98 23.59 11.24
C GLY A 351 -2.23 24.42 10.90
N ARG A 352 -3.22 23.86 10.20
CA ARG A 352 -4.46 24.55 9.79
C ARG A 352 -5.71 24.05 10.51
N HIS A 353 -5.65 22.87 11.10
CA HIS A 353 -6.76 22.22 11.78
C HIS A 353 -6.42 22.08 13.26
N GLY A 354 -7.43 22.23 14.12
CA GLY A 354 -7.28 21.99 15.55
C GLY A 354 -7.96 20.72 16.02
N GLY A 355 -7.73 20.36 17.28
CA GLY A 355 -8.39 19.21 17.90
C GLY A 355 -7.85 17.83 17.50
N TRP A 356 -6.66 17.76 16.89
CA TRP A 356 -5.91 16.53 16.70
C TRP A 356 -4.97 16.25 17.89
N LEU A 357 -4.57 14.98 18.04
CA LEU A 357 -3.59 14.50 19.00
C LEU A 357 -2.52 13.68 18.26
N LEU A 358 -1.26 14.04 18.45
CA LEU A 358 -0.12 13.36 17.85
C LEU A 358 0.76 12.73 18.94
N ILE A 359 0.87 11.41 18.95
CA ILE A 359 1.83 10.67 19.78
C ILE A 359 3.14 10.52 19.01
N VAL A 360 4.20 11.12 19.53
CA VAL A 360 5.57 11.01 19.03
C VAL A 360 6.32 10.07 19.95
N ASP A 361 6.44 8.80 19.56
CA ASP A 361 6.94 7.74 20.42
C ASP A 361 8.44 7.52 20.22
N ASN A 362 9.21 7.42 21.31
CA ASN A 362 10.68 7.21 21.32
C ASN A 362 11.51 8.36 20.71
N ALA A 363 11.17 9.62 21.02
CA ALA A 363 11.98 10.75 20.58
C ALA A 363 13.36 10.78 21.27
N PRO A 364 14.49 10.88 20.54
CA PRO A 364 15.84 10.81 21.10
C PRO A 364 16.18 12.07 21.92
N HIS A 365 15.97 13.26 21.36
CA HIS A 365 16.20 14.55 22.03
C HIS A 365 15.40 15.69 21.37
N PRO A 366 15.23 16.86 22.01
CA PRO A 366 14.41 17.96 21.49
C PRO A 366 14.80 18.45 20.08
N ALA A 367 16.10 18.52 19.78
CA ALA A 367 16.57 19.00 18.48
C ALA A 367 16.15 18.11 17.29
N ALA A 368 15.94 16.80 17.49
CA ALA A 368 15.48 15.89 16.44
C ALA A 368 14.03 16.17 16.01
N LEU A 369 13.25 16.83 16.87
CA LEU A 369 11.86 17.20 16.59
C LEU A 369 11.70 18.69 16.27
N GLY A 370 12.80 19.45 16.14
CA GLY A 370 12.77 20.90 15.94
C GLY A 370 11.83 21.33 14.80
N ASP A 371 11.95 20.67 13.65
CA ASP A 371 11.14 20.93 12.45
C ASP A 371 9.69 20.43 12.54
N LEU A 372 9.38 19.55 13.50
CA LEU A 372 8.02 19.07 13.74
C LEU A 372 7.31 19.98 14.75
N LEU A 373 8.00 20.37 15.83
CA LEU A 373 7.40 21.13 16.93
C LEU A 373 7.24 22.62 16.62
N HIS A 374 7.95 23.15 15.63
CA HIS A 374 7.87 24.55 15.23
C HIS A 374 6.47 24.91 14.70
N GLY A 375 5.66 25.60 15.53
CA GLY A 375 4.35 26.14 15.17
C GLY A 375 3.14 25.20 15.34
N LEU A 376 3.32 23.87 15.31
CA LEU A 376 2.20 22.91 15.37
C LEU A 376 1.50 22.84 16.74
N HIS A 377 2.24 23.05 17.82
CA HIS A 377 1.75 22.98 19.20
C HIS A 377 0.69 24.04 19.57
N LYS A 378 0.38 24.97 18.65
CA LYS A 378 -0.63 26.02 18.86
C LYS A 378 -2.04 25.59 18.47
N GLN A 379 -2.18 24.57 17.62
CA GLN A 379 -3.49 24.15 17.07
C GLN A 379 -3.93 22.76 17.53
N GLY A 380 -3.00 21.88 17.91
CA GLY A 380 -3.32 20.57 18.48
C GLY A 380 -2.36 20.16 19.58
N GLU A 381 -2.50 18.92 20.02
CA GLU A 381 -1.77 18.38 21.16
C GLU A 381 -0.71 17.38 20.70
N VAL A 382 0.52 17.58 21.14
CA VAL A 382 1.63 16.66 20.86
C VAL A 382 2.04 15.98 22.17
N VAL A 383 1.91 14.65 22.21
CA VAL A 383 2.36 13.82 23.33
C VAL A 383 3.65 13.13 22.92
N ILE A 384 4.76 13.52 23.53
CA ILE A 384 6.09 12.96 23.24
C ILE A 384 6.43 11.93 24.30
N THR A 385 6.84 10.73 23.91
CA THR A 385 7.51 9.80 24.84
C THR A 385 9.00 9.83 24.58
N THR A 386 9.79 9.96 25.64
CA THR A 386 11.25 10.07 25.51
C THR A 386 11.98 9.48 26.72
N ARG A 387 13.23 9.09 26.53
CA ARG A 387 14.16 8.72 27.60
C ARG A 387 15.06 9.89 28.01
N PHE A 388 15.09 10.97 27.23
CA PHE A 388 15.91 12.15 27.48
C PHE A 388 15.23 13.07 28.50
N ALA A 389 15.86 13.25 29.67
CA ALA A 389 15.34 14.12 30.73
C ALA A 389 15.97 15.53 30.74
N GLY A 390 16.56 15.95 29.62
CA GLY A 390 16.92 17.35 29.44
C GLY A 390 15.70 18.24 29.20
N PRO A 391 15.89 19.56 29.05
CA PRO A 391 14.79 20.50 28.91
C PRO A 391 14.02 20.29 27.61
N TRP A 392 12.70 20.16 27.72
CA TRP A 392 11.78 20.05 26.58
C TRP A 392 10.90 21.30 26.46
N PRO A 393 10.49 21.69 25.24
CA PRO A 393 9.44 22.67 25.06
C PRO A 393 8.10 22.05 25.47
N GLY A 394 7.52 22.46 26.59
CA GLY A 394 6.17 22.02 27.01
C GLY A 394 6.04 21.66 28.48
N ALA A 395 4.89 21.06 28.84
CA ALA A 395 4.67 20.50 30.16
C ALA A 395 5.28 19.10 30.22
N THR A 396 6.03 18.82 31.29
CA THR A 396 6.66 17.51 31.50
C THR A 396 5.84 16.70 32.50
N VAL A 397 5.46 15.47 32.12
CA VAL A 397 4.90 14.47 33.03
C VAL A 397 5.98 13.42 33.26
N GLU A 398 6.49 13.39 34.48
CA GLU A 398 7.50 12.41 34.87
C GLU A 398 6.82 11.16 35.42
N LEU A 399 7.14 10.01 34.83
CA LEU A 399 6.65 8.73 35.32
C LEU A 399 7.56 8.14 36.38
N GLU A 400 6.96 7.83 37.52
CA GLU A 400 7.53 7.00 38.57
C GLU A 400 7.14 5.53 38.38
N PRO A 401 7.78 4.57 39.07
CA PRO A 401 7.25 3.21 39.18
C PRO A 401 5.80 3.19 39.68
N LEU A 402 5.05 2.12 39.39
CA LEU A 402 3.64 2.05 39.77
C LEU A 402 3.44 2.12 41.29
N PRO A 403 2.34 2.71 41.78
CA PRO A 403 1.97 2.61 43.17
C PRO A 403 1.87 1.14 43.63
N PRO A 404 2.18 0.82 44.91
CA PRO A 404 2.18 -0.55 45.39
C PRO A 404 0.87 -1.31 45.15
N GLU A 405 -0.28 -0.70 45.45
CA GLU A 405 -1.58 -1.36 45.28
C GLU A 405 -1.92 -1.59 43.79
N ALA A 406 -1.60 -0.63 42.92
CA ALA A 406 -1.78 -0.79 41.49
C ALA A 406 -0.87 -1.88 40.91
N SER A 407 0.34 -2.03 41.46
CA SER A 407 1.26 -3.11 41.06
C SER A 407 0.68 -4.48 41.41
N VAL A 408 0.06 -4.61 42.59
CA VAL A 408 -0.62 -5.84 43.03
C VAL A 408 -1.81 -6.14 42.12
N ASP A 409 -2.62 -5.14 41.78
CA ASP A 409 -3.78 -5.33 40.93
C ASP A 409 -3.38 -5.74 39.49
N LEU A 410 -2.33 -5.12 38.93
CA LEU A 410 -1.79 -5.49 37.62
C LEU A 410 -1.26 -6.93 37.60
N LEU A 411 -0.48 -7.32 38.62
CA LEU A 411 0.02 -8.69 38.77
C LEU A 411 -1.12 -9.70 38.90
N ALA A 412 -2.09 -9.44 39.78
CA ALA A 412 -3.20 -10.35 40.04
C ALA A 412 -4.03 -10.61 38.77
N ALA A 413 -4.26 -9.56 37.98
CA ALA A 413 -5.03 -9.66 36.76
C ALA A 413 -4.31 -10.47 35.67
N HIS A 414 -3.00 -10.24 35.45
CA HIS A 414 -2.22 -11.03 34.50
C HIS A 414 -1.94 -12.45 34.97
N ALA A 415 -1.89 -12.69 36.29
CA ALA A 415 -1.76 -14.02 36.87
C ALA A 415 -3.09 -14.82 36.89
N ASN A 416 -4.21 -14.24 36.42
CA ASN A 416 -5.54 -14.87 36.42
C ASN A 416 -6.00 -15.34 37.82
N LEU A 417 -5.56 -14.68 38.88
CA LEU A 417 -5.88 -15.06 40.25
C LEU A 417 -7.30 -14.61 40.62
N ARG A 418 -8.26 -15.55 40.69
CA ARG A 418 -9.69 -15.28 40.95
C ARG A 418 -10.12 -15.47 42.42
N GLY A 419 -9.19 -15.45 43.38
CA GLY A 419 -9.48 -15.77 44.79
C GLY A 419 -8.57 -15.08 45.82
N ALA A 420 -8.74 -15.44 47.10
CA ALA A 420 -8.01 -14.91 48.25
C ALA A 420 -6.58 -15.48 48.37
N GLU A 421 -5.81 -15.46 47.29
CA GLU A 421 -4.35 -15.56 47.41
C GLU A 421 -3.83 -14.30 48.12
N SER A 422 -2.84 -14.47 48.98
CA SER A 422 -2.42 -13.40 49.89
C SER A 422 -1.89 -12.22 49.08
N ARG A 423 -2.64 -11.10 49.05
CA ARG A 423 -2.18 -9.82 48.48
C ARG A 423 -0.82 -9.41 49.05
N ASP A 424 -0.45 -9.90 50.24
CA ASP A 424 0.86 -9.70 50.84
C ASP A 424 2.00 -10.33 50.01
N GLU A 425 1.80 -11.53 49.43
CA GLU A 425 2.81 -12.17 48.58
C GLU A 425 2.97 -11.45 47.24
N LEU A 426 1.86 -11.00 46.65
CA LEU A 426 1.88 -10.18 45.43
C LEU A 426 2.59 -8.84 45.66
N ARG A 427 2.43 -8.25 46.85
CA ARG A 427 3.10 -7.02 47.23
C ARG A 427 4.61 -7.22 47.37
N LEU A 428 5.04 -8.30 48.02
CA LEU A 428 6.46 -8.66 48.08
C LEU A 428 7.08 -8.87 46.70
N LEU A 429 6.33 -9.47 45.77
CA LEU A 429 6.77 -9.64 44.38
C LEU A 429 6.83 -8.31 43.63
N ALA A 430 5.83 -7.44 43.80
CA ALA A 430 5.82 -6.12 43.19
C ALA A 430 7.01 -5.26 43.65
N ASP A 431 7.34 -5.32 44.94
CA ASP A 431 8.50 -4.64 45.53
C ASP A 431 9.81 -5.13 44.90
N GLU A 432 9.98 -6.46 44.72
CA GLU A 432 11.16 -7.06 44.09
C GLU A 432 11.30 -6.68 42.60
N LEU A 433 10.18 -6.52 41.90
CA LEU A 433 10.15 -6.11 40.50
C LEU A 433 10.35 -4.60 40.31
N GLY A 434 10.45 -3.85 41.41
CA GLY A 434 10.63 -2.39 41.41
C GLY A 434 9.40 -1.67 40.86
N HIS A 435 8.22 -2.28 40.96
CA HIS A 435 6.94 -1.74 40.48
C HIS A 435 6.95 -1.32 38.99
N LEU A 436 7.78 -1.96 38.15
CA LEU A 436 7.84 -1.67 36.71
C LEU A 436 6.73 -2.41 35.94
N PRO A 437 5.81 -1.71 35.24
CA PRO A 437 4.70 -2.33 34.52
C PRO A 437 5.09 -3.51 33.63
N LEU A 438 6.13 -3.35 32.80
CA LEU A 438 6.56 -4.42 31.89
C LEU A 438 7.05 -5.67 32.65
N ALA A 439 7.78 -5.48 33.76
CA ALA A 439 8.24 -6.60 34.59
C ALA A 439 7.06 -7.29 35.30
N LEU A 440 6.08 -6.51 35.76
CA LEU A 440 4.86 -7.01 36.40
C LEU A 440 3.99 -7.81 35.41
N VAL A 441 3.80 -7.31 34.18
CA VAL A 441 3.02 -8.00 33.13
C VAL A 441 3.66 -9.35 32.78
N HIS A 442 4.97 -9.38 32.54
CA HIS A 442 5.65 -10.64 32.23
C HIS A 442 5.63 -11.63 33.40
N ALA A 443 5.84 -11.15 34.64
CA ALA A 443 5.77 -12.00 35.83
C ALA A 443 4.35 -12.55 36.07
N GLY A 444 3.33 -11.70 35.93
CA GLY A 444 1.92 -12.10 36.05
C GLY A 444 1.54 -13.13 34.99
N ALA A 445 1.84 -12.85 33.72
CA ALA A 445 1.58 -13.79 32.62
C ALA A 445 2.26 -15.14 32.84
N PHE A 446 3.51 -15.14 33.33
CA PHE A 446 4.20 -16.37 33.72
C PHE A 446 3.47 -17.12 34.83
N ILE A 447 3.13 -16.45 35.93
CA ILE A 447 2.48 -17.07 37.09
C ILE A 447 1.15 -17.71 36.66
N GLY A 448 0.35 -16.98 35.88
CA GLY A 448 -0.94 -17.46 35.40
C GLY A 448 -0.84 -18.65 34.44
N GLU A 449 0.09 -18.60 33.48
CA GLU A 449 0.24 -19.65 32.46
C GLU A 449 0.97 -20.88 33.01
N ALA A 450 2.03 -20.70 33.80
CA ALA A 450 2.78 -21.80 34.40
C ALA A 450 2.10 -22.39 35.65
N ALA A 451 1.05 -21.73 36.16
CA ALA A 451 0.31 -22.12 37.36
C ALA A 451 1.22 -22.36 38.58
N VAL A 452 2.20 -21.47 38.78
CA VAL A 452 3.18 -21.53 39.89
C VAL A 452 2.72 -20.61 41.02
N ALA A 453 2.94 -21.00 42.27
CA ALA A 453 2.65 -20.14 43.41
C ALA A 453 3.49 -18.85 43.38
N VAL A 454 2.92 -17.72 43.79
CA VAL A 454 3.61 -16.41 43.81
C VAL A 454 4.90 -16.47 44.62
N SER A 455 4.87 -17.14 45.79
CA SER A 455 6.02 -17.36 46.66
C SER A 455 7.15 -18.15 45.99
N ASP A 456 6.84 -19.19 45.22
CA ASP A 456 7.82 -19.98 44.47
C ASP A 456 8.45 -19.16 43.33
N TYR A 457 7.64 -18.37 42.62
CA TYR A 457 8.14 -17.47 41.58
C TYR A 457 9.09 -16.41 42.17
N LEU A 458 8.70 -15.78 43.29
CA LEU A 458 9.52 -14.79 43.98
C LEU A 458 10.85 -15.37 44.48
N ALA A 459 10.84 -16.60 45.03
CA ALA A 459 12.06 -17.29 45.41
C ALA A 459 12.98 -17.53 44.20
N GLY A 460 12.41 -17.95 43.06
CA GLY A 460 13.11 -18.08 41.80
C GLY A 460 13.71 -16.75 41.32
N LEU A 461 12.95 -15.67 41.38
CA LEU A 461 13.38 -14.32 40.98
C LEU A 461 14.58 -13.82 41.79
N ARG A 462 14.56 -14.03 43.12
CA ARG A 462 15.66 -13.64 44.02
C ARG A 462 16.93 -14.46 43.81
N SER A 463 16.79 -15.70 43.33
CA SER A 463 17.91 -16.56 42.99
C SER A 463 18.50 -16.28 41.59
N ALA A 464 17.79 -15.52 40.75
CA ALA A 464 18.22 -15.21 39.40
C ALA A 464 19.24 -14.04 39.38
N PRO A 465 20.36 -14.15 38.64
CA PRO A 465 21.35 -13.09 38.54
C PRO A 465 20.74 -11.81 37.92
N GLY A 466 21.06 -10.65 38.50
CA GLY A 466 20.69 -9.34 37.94
C GLY A 466 21.78 -8.84 37.01
N GLU A 467 21.66 -9.14 35.72
CA GLU A 467 22.51 -8.55 34.68
C GLU A 467 21.94 -7.19 34.25
N ILE A 468 22.80 -6.19 34.13
CA ILE A 468 22.53 -4.98 33.36
C ILE A 468 23.05 -5.26 31.95
N LEU A 469 22.16 -5.19 30.96
CA LEU A 469 22.55 -5.29 29.55
C LEU A 469 22.61 -3.86 28.99
N ASP A 470 23.81 -3.33 28.86
CA ASP A 470 24.11 -2.09 28.13
C ASP A 470 24.43 -2.45 26.67
N ILE A 471 24.01 -1.63 25.71
CA ILE A 471 24.40 -1.79 24.31
C ILE A 471 25.43 -0.72 23.95
N GLU A 472 26.59 -1.16 23.49
CA GLU A 472 27.50 -0.42 22.61
C GLU A 472 27.18 -0.80 21.16
N HIS A 473 26.10 -0.29 20.57
CA HIS A 473 25.91 -0.32 19.11
C HIS A 473 25.46 1.05 18.63
N PRO A 474 26.14 1.63 17.63
CA PRO A 474 25.98 3.02 17.24
C PRO A 474 24.60 3.37 16.65
N ASP A 475 23.84 2.39 16.15
CA ASP A 475 22.61 2.64 15.36
C ASP A 475 21.30 2.38 16.12
N GLU A 476 21.34 1.97 17.38
CA GLU A 476 20.13 1.81 18.20
C GLU A 476 20.29 2.38 19.61
N GLU A 477 19.54 3.44 19.92
CA GLU A 477 19.26 3.92 21.28
C GLU A 477 18.38 2.92 22.08
N THR A 478 18.65 1.62 22.02
CA THR A 478 18.07 0.69 22.99
C THR A 478 18.83 0.84 24.30
N GLY A 479 18.50 1.89 25.06
CA GLY A 479 19.09 2.08 26.39
C GLY A 479 18.88 0.86 27.30
N ALA A 480 19.75 0.76 28.31
CA ALA A 480 19.94 -0.39 29.20
C ALA A 480 18.65 -1.15 29.59
N LEU A 481 18.71 -2.48 29.56
CA LEU A 481 17.63 -3.33 30.06
C LEU A 481 17.64 -3.32 31.61
N PRO A 482 16.54 -2.92 32.30
CA PRO A 482 16.52 -2.92 33.76
C PRO A 482 16.69 -4.34 34.35
N PRO A 483 17.43 -4.52 35.45
CA PRO A 483 17.69 -5.85 36.03
C PRO A 483 16.43 -6.67 36.35
N SER A 484 15.36 -6.03 36.83
CA SER A 484 14.10 -6.72 37.15
C SER A 484 13.37 -7.22 35.90
N VAL A 485 13.40 -6.45 34.81
CA VAL A 485 12.87 -6.87 33.50
C VAL A 485 13.73 -8.00 32.93
N ALA A 486 15.06 -7.85 32.97
CA ALA A 486 16.00 -8.87 32.50
C ALA A 486 15.81 -10.22 33.23
N ARG A 487 15.71 -10.22 34.57
CA ARG A 487 15.46 -11.43 35.37
C ARG A 487 14.13 -12.09 35.00
N THR A 488 13.06 -11.31 34.91
CA THR A 488 11.71 -11.80 34.58
C THR A 488 11.68 -12.44 33.20
N LEU A 489 12.23 -11.76 32.19
CA LEU A 489 12.32 -12.27 30.83
C LEU A 489 13.18 -13.55 30.78
N ARG A 490 14.32 -13.60 31.48
CA ARG A 490 15.16 -14.82 31.54
C ARG A 490 14.45 -16.01 32.14
N ILE A 491 13.75 -15.82 33.26
CA ILE A 491 12.95 -16.89 33.89
C ILE A 491 11.89 -17.39 32.91
N THR A 492 11.21 -16.47 32.23
CA THR A 492 10.16 -16.79 31.26
C THR A 492 10.72 -17.53 30.04
N VAL A 493 11.77 -17.01 29.40
CA VAL A 493 12.47 -17.63 28.27
C VAL A 493 12.95 -19.03 28.65
N LYS A 494 13.55 -19.20 29.83
CA LYS A 494 14.05 -20.48 30.33
C LYS A 494 12.92 -21.49 30.56
N HIS A 495 11.78 -21.03 31.09
CA HIS A 495 10.61 -21.88 31.27
C HIS A 495 9.99 -22.28 29.93
N ILE A 496 9.79 -21.33 29.02
CA ILE A 496 9.26 -21.60 27.67
C ILE A 496 10.14 -22.66 26.99
N HIS A 497 11.47 -22.51 27.00
CA HIS A 497 12.38 -23.50 26.41
C HIS A 497 12.30 -24.89 27.06
N ARG A 498 12.06 -24.97 28.38
CA ARG A 498 11.93 -26.24 29.10
C ARG A 498 10.59 -26.92 28.84
N THR A 499 9.50 -26.17 28.83
CA THR A 499 8.14 -26.67 28.68
C THR A 499 7.79 -26.93 27.21
N ASN A 500 8.30 -26.09 26.31
CA ASN A 500 8.11 -26.20 24.87
C ASN A 500 9.35 -25.67 24.12
N ALA A 501 10.30 -26.57 23.87
CA ALA A 501 11.55 -26.24 23.17
C ALA A 501 11.34 -25.64 21.77
N GLU A 502 10.23 -25.97 21.09
CA GLU A 502 9.90 -25.39 19.78
C GLU A 502 9.49 -23.92 19.90
N ALA A 503 8.62 -23.59 20.85
CA ALA A 503 8.24 -22.21 21.11
C ALA A 503 9.45 -21.37 21.55
N GLY A 504 10.34 -21.95 22.36
CA GLY A 504 11.60 -21.31 22.73
C GLY A 504 12.49 -21.00 21.52
N ARG A 505 12.70 -21.99 20.64
CA ARG A 505 13.47 -21.79 19.40
C ARG A 505 12.83 -20.77 18.46
N LEU A 506 11.51 -20.78 18.35
CA LEU A 506 10.76 -19.78 17.57
C LEU A 506 10.96 -18.38 18.14
N LEU A 507 10.87 -18.22 19.46
CA LEU A 507 11.08 -16.95 20.16
C LEU A 507 12.47 -16.38 19.87
N SER A 508 13.52 -17.19 20.01
CA SER A 508 14.90 -16.78 19.70
C SER A 508 15.10 -16.44 18.22
N ARG A 509 14.42 -17.14 17.31
CA ARG A 509 14.46 -16.83 15.87
C ARG A 509 13.79 -15.49 15.55
N LEU A 510 12.57 -15.28 16.02
CA LEU A 510 11.80 -14.05 15.79
C LEU A 510 12.52 -12.82 16.32
N ALA A 511 13.39 -13.00 17.31
CA ALA A 511 14.25 -11.95 17.81
C ALA A 511 15.10 -11.31 16.73
N TRP A 512 15.44 -11.96 15.61
CA TRP A 512 16.35 -11.43 14.59
C TRP A 512 15.68 -10.63 13.46
N PHE A 513 14.35 -10.55 13.46
CA PHE A 513 13.61 -9.79 12.46
C PHE A 513 13.32 -8.35 12.93
N ALA A 514 12.86 -7.51 12.01
CA ALA A 514 12.24 -6.23 12.36
C ALA A 514 11.11 -6.43 13.41
N PRO A 515 10.91 -5.49 14.35
CA PRO A 515 10.08 -5.69 15.54
C PRO A 515 8.57 -5.81 15.25
N GLU A 516 8.11 -5.34 14.09
CA GLU A 516 6.69 -5.31 13.72
C GLU A 516 6.48 -5.98 12.36
N ALA A 517 5.22 -6.30 12.08
CA ALA A 517 4.75 -6.84 10.81
C ALA A 517 5.43 -8.14 10.35
N ILE A 518 5.99 -8.96 11.25
CA ILE A 518 6.68 -10.21 10.90
C ILE A 518 5.67 -11.19 10.25
N PRO A 519 5.88 -11.60 8.98
CA PRO A 519 5.00 -12.55 8.31
C PRO A 519 4.95 -13.90 9.01
N ARG A 520 3.77 -14.53 9.05
CA ARG A 520 3.61 -15.89 9.60
C ARG A 520 4.44 -16.94 8.87
N SER A 521 4.79 -16.70 7.60
CA SER A 521 5.69 -17.56 6.83
C SER A 521 7.08 -17.65 7.48
N LEU A 522 7.58 -16.58 8.11
CA LEU A 522 8.86 -16.58 8.83
C LEU A 522 8.80 -17.27 10.20
N ALA A 523 7.58 -17.38 10.76
CA ALA A 523 7.34 -18.14 11.99
C ALA A 523 7.16 -19.65 11.74
N ALA A 524 7.07 -20.09 10.49
CA ALA A 524 6.98 -21.50 10.16
C ALA A 524 8.31 -22.21 10.47
N ILE A 525 8.24 -23.39 11.08
CA ILE A 525 9.40 -24.24 11.33
C ILE A 525 9.35 -25.41 10.33
N PRO A 526 10.42 -25.65 9.55
CA PRO A 526 10.46 -26.77 8.60
C PRO A 526 10.11 -28.10 9.28
N GLY A 527 9.21 -28.86 8.65
CA GLY A 527 8.72 -30.15 9.18
C GLY A 527 7.58 -30.06 10.21
N GLN A 528 7.15 -28.86 10.59
CA GLN A 528 5.97 -28.68 11.45
C GLN A 528 4.68 -28.49 10.66
N SER A 529 3.58 -28.99 11.22
CA SER A 529 2.24 -28.66 10.74
C SER A 529 1.88 -27.21 11.06
N ALA A 530 1.00 -26.61 10.24
CA ALA A 530 0.46 -25.27 10.49
C ALA A 530 -0.17 -25.13 11.90
N VAL A 531 -0.74 -26.22 12.44
CA VAL A 531 -1.33 -26.25 13.79
C VAL A 531 -0.26 -26.09 14.86
N GLN A 532 0.89 -26.77 14.73
CA GLN A 532 2.01 -26.69 15.67
C GLN A 532 2.63 -25.29 15.67
N ALA A 533 2.85 -24.70 14.50
CA ALA A 533 3.34 -23.33 14.39
C ALA A 533 2.38 -22.34 15.05
N ALA A 534 1.07 -22.48 14.80
CA ALA A 534 0.06 -21.64 15.44
C ALA A 534 -0.02 -21.85 16.97
N GLN A 535 0.21 -23.08 17.47
CA GLN A 535 0.29 -23.37 18.90
C GLN A 535 1.50 -22.70 19.55
N ALA A 536 2.67 -22.75 18.91
CA ALA A 536 3.88 -22.10 19.39
C ALA A 536 3.68 -20.57 19.50
N VAL A 537 3.15 -19.93 18.45
CA VAL A 537 2.85 -18.49 18.47
C VAL A 537 1.82 -18.14 19.56
N ARG A 538 0.77 -18.95 19.72
CA ARG A 538 -0.22 -18.75 20.80
C ARG A 538 0.40 -18.87 22.19
N LEU A 539 1.31 -19.83 22.40
CA LEU A 539 2.02 -19.97 23.67
C LEU A 539 2.92 -18.76 23.94
N LEU A 540 3.66 -18.29 22.94
CA LEU A 540 4.47 -17.07 23.10
C LEU A 540 3.60 -15.85 23.43
N ARG A 541 2.40 -15.76 22.86
CA ARG A 541 1.44 -14.71 23.19
C ARG A 541 0.89 -14.84 24.62
N SER A 542 0.61 -16.04 25.13
CA SER A 542 0.11 -16.19 26.51
C SER A 542 1.13 -15.77 27.56
N TYR A 543 2.42 -15.94 27.29
CA TYR A 543 3.52 -15.38 28.10
C TYR A 543 3.82 -13.89 27.82
N SER A 544 3.03 -13.21 26.98
CA SER A 544 3.25 -11.82 26.55
C SER A 544 4.62 -11.57 25.89
N MET A 545 5.20 -12.57 25.22
CA MET A 545 6.49 -12.43 24.51
C MET A 545 6.33 -11.86 23.09
N VAL A 546 5.16 -12.05 22.47
CA VAL A 546 4.81 -11.57 21.13
C VAL A 546 3.37 -11.09 21.10
N ASN A 547 3.08 -10.17 20.17
CA ASN A 547 1.75 -9.68 19.86
C ASN A 547 1.30 -10.13 18.47
N LEU A 548 -0.01 -10.15 18.24
CA LEU A 548 -0.61 -10.45 16.94
C LEU A 548 -1.46 -9.26 16.50
N SER A 549 -1.21 -8.81 15.28
CA SER A 549 -2.03 -7.80 14.60
C SER A 549 -3.29 -8.42 14.00
N ASP A 550 -4.24 -7.58 13.58
CA ASP A 550 -5.50 -8.00 12.97
C ASP A 550 -5.30 -8.78 11.65
N ASP A 551 -4.27 -8.41 10.88
CA ASP A 551 -3.85 -9.12 9.66
C ASP A 551 -3.11 -10.44 9.95
N GLY A 552 -2.84 -10.71 11.23
CA GLY A 552 -2.18 -11.90 11.71
C GLY A 552 -0.65 -11.84 11.73
N SER A 553 -0.04 -10.72 11.38
CA SER A 553 1.40 -10.50 11.53
C SER A 553 1.82 -10.55 13.00
N ILE A 554 3.09 -10.84 13.24
CA ILE A 554 3.66 -11.01 14.58
C ILE A 554 4.49 -9.77 14.92
N GLY A 555 4.25 -9.20 16.10
CA GLY A 555 5.09 -8.16 16.69
C GLY A 555 5.90 -8.69 17.87
N MET A 556 7.12 -8.22 18.04
CA MET A 556 7.99 -8.54 19.19
C MET A 556 8.59 -7.28 19.78
N HIS A 557 8.46 -7.15 21.10
CA HIS A 557 8.99 -6.00 21.82
C HIS A 557 10.53 -5.95 21.73
N ARG A 558 11.10 -4.79 21.37
CA ARG A 558 12.55 -4.61 21.16
C ARG A 558 13.42 -5.05 22.35
N LEU A 559 12.93 -4.89 23.60
CA LEU A 559 13.66 -5.37 24.79
C LEU A 559 13.74 -6.90 24.89
N VAL A 560 12.72 -7.62 24.39
CA VAL A 560 12.74 -9.08 24.29
C VAL A 560 13.76 -9.49 23.23
N GLN A 561 13.76 -8.80 22.08
CA GLN A 561 14.76 -9.01 21.03
C GLN A 561 16.18 -8.75 21.55
N LEU A 562 16.38 -7.66 22.29
CA LEU A 562 17.66 -7.31 22.88
C LEU A 562 18.19 -8.43 23.79
N LEU A 563 17.39 -8.87 24.77
CA LEU A 563 17.81 -9.95 25.65
C LEU A 563 18.21 -11.22 24.88
N LEU A 564 17.45 -11.60 23.85
CA LEU A 564 17.67 -12.83 23.10
C LEU A 564 18.86 -12.73 22.13
N ARG A 565 19.20 -11.53 21.68
CA ARG A 565 20.36 -11.25 20.82
C ARG A 565 21.66 -11.09 21.61
N THR A 566 21.60 -10.64 22.86
CA THR A 566 22.80 -10.40 23.67
C THR A 566 23.26 -11.67 24.40
N PRO A 567 24.48 -12.15 24.13
CA PRO A 567 25.04 -13.29 24.84
C PRO A 567 25.07 -13.06 26.36
N GLY A 568 24.70 -14.08 27.13
CA GLY A 568 24.69 -14.05 28.58
C GLY A 568 25.83 -14.88 29.17
N PRO A 569 26.62 -14.34 30.11
CA PRO A 569 27.57 -15.17 30.86
C PRO A 569 26.79 -16.26 31.62
N ASP A 570 27.21 -17.51 31.46
CA ASP A 570 26.61 -18.68 32.11
C ASP A 570 25.13 -18.96 31.77
N ASP A 571 24.61 -18.45 30.65
CA ASP A 571 23.26 -18.72 30.16
C ASP A 571 23.30 -19.62 28.90
N PRO A 572 23.02 -20.94 29.00
CA PRO A 572 23.11 -21.86 27.87
C PRO A 572 22.15 -21.52 26.71
N LEU A 573 21.08 -20.78 26.97
CA LEU A 573 20.12 -20.35 25.93
C LEU A 573 20.59 -19.08 25.20
N ARG A 574 21.60 -18.40 25.74
CA ARG A 574 22.21 -17.19 25.20
C ARG A 574 23.73 -17.32 25.18
N SER A 575 24.26 -18.53 24.98
CA SER A 575 25.68 -18.67 24.64
C SER A 575 25.92 -18.04 23.26
N PRO A 576 27.15 -17.61 22.93
CA PRO A 576 27.46 -17.13 21.58
C PRO A 576 26.97 -18.10 20.49
N ASP A 577 27.15 -19.40 20.70
CA ASP A 577 26.67 -20.44 19.78
C ASP A 577 25.15 -20.50 19.67
N ALA A 578 24.42 -20.32 20.78
CA ALA A 578 22.95 -20.34 20.77
C ALA A 578 22.37 -19.10 20.06
N VAL A 579 23.00 -17.94 20.27
CA VAL A 579 22.65 -16.68 19.59
C VAL A 579 22.91 -16.80 18.09
N ALA A 580 24.09 -17.30 17.69
CA ALA A 580 24.44 -17.55 16.29
C ALA A 580 23.49 -18.58 15.64
N LEU A 581 23.12 -19.64 16.36
CA LEU A 581 22.14 -20.63 15.87
C LEU A 581 20.76 -20.01 15.64
N ALA A 582 20.32 -19.10 16.52
CA ALA A 582 19.05 -18.40 16.36
C ALA A 582 19.07 -17.45 15.14
N GLN A 583 20.18 -16.75 14.92
CA GLN A 583 20.40 -15.91 13.74
C GLN A 583 20.40 -16.73 12.46
N ALA A 584 21.17 -17.83 12.42
CA ALA A 584 21.21 -18.75 11.28
C ALA A 584 19.83 -19.34 10.97
N ALA A 585 19.03 -19.65 12.01
CA ALA A 585 17.67 -20.11 11.83
C ALA A 585 16.73 -19.02 11.27
N ALA A 586 16.95 -17.75 11.61
CA ALA A 586 16.20 -16.63 11.05
C ALA A 586 16.56 -16.40 9.58
N GLY A 587 17.86 -16.45 9.27
CA GLY A 587 18.37 -16.43 7.90
C GLY A 587 17.81 -17.56 7.03
N ALA A 588 17.79 -18.79 7.55
CA ALA A 588 17.21 -19.94 6.86
C ALA A 588 15.70 -19.78 6.61
N ALA A 589 14.96 -19.18 7.56
CA ALA A 589 13.53 -18.92 7.38
C ALA A 589 13.27 -17.88 6.29
N VAL A 590 14.08 -16.82 6.22
CA VAL A 590 14.02 -15.83 5.14
C VAL A 590 14.38 -16.45 3.80
N ALA A 591 15.43 -17.26 3.73
CA ALA A 591 15.82 -17.95 2.50
C ALA A 591 14.76 -18.94 2.01
N ALA A 592 14.04 -19.61 2.91
CA ALA A 592 12.95 -20.51 2.56
C ALA A 592 11.66 -19.78 2.18
N ALA A 593 11.43 -18.56 2.69
CA ALA A 593 10.26 -17.75 2.37
C ALA A 593 10.46 -16.89 1.12
N ALA A 594 11.71 -16.65 0.72
CA ALA A 594 12.03 -15.92 -0.49
C ALA A 594 11.48 -16.67 -1.71
N PRO A 595 10.86 -15.95 -2.67
CA PRO A 595 10.38 -16.55 -3.91
C PRO A 595 11.47 -17.34 -4.64
N GLU A 596 11.16 -18.58 -5.03
CA GLU A 596 12.02 -19.40 -5.88
C GLU A 596 12.03 -18.83 -7.31
N GLY A 597 13.20 -18.75 -7.93
CA GLY A 597 13.38 -18.17 -9.26
C GLY A 597 14.51 -17.15 -9.28
N GLY A 598 14.87 -16.69 -10.49
CA GLY A 598 15.94 -15.73 -10.72
C GLY A 598 15.60 -14.32 -10.22
N ARG A 599 15.77 -13.31 -11.09
CA ARG A 599 15.45 -11.91 -10.78
C ARG A 599 14.01 -11.77 -10.23
N PRO A 600 13.75 -10.90 -9.23
CA PRO A 600 12.39 -10.55 -8.80
C PRO A 600 11.49 -10.16 -9.98
N GLU A 601 10.25 -10.65 -9.99
CA GLU A 601 9.27 -10.40 -11.03
C GLU A 601 8.00 -9.77 -10.43
N PRO A 602 7.16 -9.06 -11.22
CA PRO A 602 5.95 -8.41 -10.70
C PRO A 602 5.03 -9.31 -9.86
N ALA A 603 4.97 -10.61 -10.17
CA ALA A 603 4.17 -11.57 -9.42
C ALA A 603 4.73 -11.85 -8.00
N SER A 604 6.03 -11.72 -7.79
CA SER A 604 6.70 -12.01 -6.52
C SER A 604 6.96 -10.76 -5.66
N TRP A 605 6.77 -9.55 -6.21
CA TRP A 605 6.95 -8.29 -5.50
C TRP A 605 6.19 -8.15 -4.18
N PRO A 606 4.92 -8.59 -4.02
CA PRO A 606 4.24 -8.51 -2.73
C PRO A 606 4.98 -9.27 -1.63
N THR A 607 5.56 -10.42 -1.97
CA THR A 607 6.37 -11.22 -1.03
C THR A 607 7.68 -10.51 -0.70
N TRP A 608 8.39 -9.99 -1.70
CA TRP A 608 9.62 -9.23 -1.46
C TRP A 608 9.38 -8.00 -0.59
N ARG A 609 8.29 -7.27 -0.82
CA ARG A 609 7.90 -6.10 0.00
C ARG A 609 7.66 -6.47 1.46
N ALA A 610 7.00 -7.60 1.72
CA ALA A 610 6.78 -8.09 3.08
C ALA A 610 8.06 -8.58 3.76
N LEU A 611 9.03 -9.11 3.00
CA LEU A 611 10.29 -9.63 3.54
C LEU A 611 11.37 -8.56 3.71
N LEU A 612 11.35 -7.50 2.92
CA LEU A 612 12.43 -6.51 2.83
C LEU A 612 12.85 -5.92 4.19
N PRO A 613 11.93 -5.49 5.09
CA PRO A 613 12.33 -4.95 6.39
C PRO A 613 13.06 -5.98 7.27
N HIS A 614 12.73 -7.27 7.12
CA HIS A 614 13.36 -8.35 7.88
C HIS A 614 14.69 -8.78 7.26
N ILE A 615 14.80 -8.75 5.93
CA ILE A 615 16.07 -8.95 5.21
C ILE A 615 17.06 -7.86 5.59
N ASP A 616 16.62 -6.60 5.61
CA ASP A 616 17.45 -5.46 6.00
C ASP A 616 17.91 -5.55 7.46
N ALA A 617 16.99 -5.91 8.38
CA ALA A 617 17.32 -6.11 9.79
C ALA A 617 18.40 -7.19 10.00
N LEU A 618 18.36 -8.27 9.20
CA LEU A 618 19.40 -9.31 9.21
C LEU A 618 20.71 -8.78 8.61
N ALA A 619 20.66 -8.13 7.45
CA ALA A 619 21.85 -7.63 6.76
C ALA A 619 22.64 -6.61 7.60
N ARG A 620 21.98 -5.74 8.36
CA ARG A 620 22.62 -4.75 9.23
C ARG A 620 23.31 -5.33 10.47
N ARG A 621 22.91 -6.54 10.89
CA ARG A 621 23.30 -7.13 12.18
C ARG A 621 24.12 -8.41 12.06
N SER A 622 24.42 -8.82 10.84
CA SER A 622 25.15 -10.05 10.57
C SER A 622 26.52 -9.72 10.04
N ASP A 623 27.56 -10.35 10.60
CA ASP A 623 28.86 -10.36 9.97
C ASP A 623 28.84 -11.32 8.76
N ALA A 624 29.79 -11.13 7.85
CA ALA A 624 29.89 -11.97 6.64
C ALA A 624 30.06 -13.47 6.96
N SER A 625 30.59 -13.82 8.13
CA SER A 625 30.73 -15.21 8.59
C SER A 625 29.42 -15.86 9.03
N ASP A 626 28.43 -15.07 9.41
CA ASP A 626 27.15 -15.55 9.97
C ASP A 626 26.11 -15.78 8.87
N VAL A 627 26.33 -15.23 7.67
CA VAL A 627 25.39 -15.23 6.55
C VAL A 627 25.69 -16.38 5.60
N SER A 628 24.85 -17.42 5.64
CA SER A 628 24.94 -18.53 4.68
C SER A 628 24.88 -18.07 3.21
N VAL A 629 25.53 -18.81 2.31
CA VAL A 629 25.52 -18.54 0.86
C VAL A 629 24.11 -18.36 0.27
N PRO A 630 23.09 -19.19 0.60
CA PRO A 630 21.73 -18.96 0.12
C PRO A 630 21.14 -17.61 0.56
N LEU A 631 21.37 -17.22 1.82
CA LEU A 631 20.89 -15.94 2.35
C LEU A 631 21.61 -14.76 1.69
N ALA A 632 22.92 -14.89 1.40
CA ALA A 632 23.66 -13.88 0.64
C ALA A 632 23.08 -13.70 -0.78
N GLY A 633 22.63 -14.78 -1.42
CA GLY A 633 21.87 -14.72 -2.67
C GLY A 633 20.53 -13.98 -2.53
N VAL A 634 19.82 -14.20 -1.42
CA VAL A 634 18.57 -13.46 -1.11
C VAL A 634 18.83 -11.97 -0.92
N PHE A 635 19.96 -11.58 -0.30
CA PHE A 635 20.34 -10.16 -0.21
C PHE A 635 20.55 -9.56 -1.60
N GLY A 636 21.20 -10.28 -2.52
CA GLY A 636 21.35 -9.86 -3.91
C GLY A 636 20.02 -9.70 -4.63
N ASN A 637 19.08 -10.64 -4.48
CA ASN A 637 17.75 -10.53 -5.09
C ASN A 637 16.90 -9.41 -4.46
N ALA A 638 16.98 -9.25 -3.14
CA ALA A 638 16.31 -8.15 -2.44
C ALA A 638 16.87 -6.79 -2.86
N ALA A 639 18.17 -6.71 -3.15
CA ALA A 639 18.78 -5.51 -3.70
C ALA A 639 18.24 -5.16 -5.09
N VAL A 640 18.09 -6.15 -5.98
CA VAL A 640 17.48 -5.93 -7.30
C VAL A 640 16.02 -5.51 -7.17
N PHE A 641 15.27 -6.13 -6.24
CA PHE A 641 13.91 -5.68 -5.94
C PHE A 641 13.91 -4.23 -5.42
N ALA A 642 14.78 -3.89 -4.47
CA ALA A 642 14.87 -2.54 -3.92
C ALA A 642 15.19 -1.51 -5.02
N ASP A 643 16.11 -1.82 -5.93
CA ASP A 643 16.45 -1.01 -7.10
C ASP A 643 15.22 -0.81 -8.02
N ASP A 644 14.54 -1.91 -8.36
CA ASP A 644 13.29 -1.91 -9.14
C ASP A 644 12.12 -1.17 -8.42
N GLN A 645 12.24 -0.86 -7.13
CA GLN A 645 11.25 -0.06 -6.38
C GLN A 645 11.72 1.38 -6.12
N GLY A 646 12.92 1.77 -6.56
CA GLY A 646 13.49 3.09 -6.28
C GLY A 646 14.07 3.25 -4.87
N LEU A 647 14.27 2.17 -4.13
CA LEU A 647 14.93 2.17 -2.82
C LEU A 647 16.44 2.07 -3.00
N ILE A 648 17.02 3.11 -3.61
CA ILE A 648 18.36 3.09 -4.20
C ILE A 648 19.47 2.79 -3.18
N GLU A 649 19.45 3.44 -2.01
CA GLU A 649 20.47 3.20 -0.96
C GLU A 649 20.30 1.84 -0.28
N ASP A 650 19.07 1.33 -0.20
CA ASP A 650 18.81 -0.01 0.31
C ASP A 650 19.35 -1.07 -0.67
N ALA A 651 19.19 -0.83 -1.97
CA ALA A 651 19.75 -1.68 -3.01
C ALA A 651 21.28 -1.75 -2.91
N VAL A 652 21.97 -0.60 -2.80
CA VAL A 652 23.43 -0.55 -2.64
C VAL A 652 23.87 -1.33 -1.41
N ARG A 653 23.23 -1.07 -0.26
CA ARG A 653 23.57 -1.73 1.01
C ARG A 653 23.38 -3.25 0.94
N LEU A 654 22.24 -3.71 0.45
CA LEU A 654 21.92 -5.14 0.35
C LEU A 654 22.83 -5.85 -0.67
N ALA A 655 23.10 -5.23 -1.82
CA ALA A 655 23.99 -5.81 -2.83
C ALA A 655 25.43 -5.91 -2.29
N THR A 656 25.89 -4.89 -1.58
CA THR A 656 27.22 -4.88 -0.93
C THR A 656 27.32 -5.94 0.16
N ALA A 657 26.29 -6.08 1.00
CA ALA A 657 26.23 -7.12 2.03
C ALA A 657 26.26 -8.52 1.40
N GLY A 658 25.42 -8.78 0.41
CA GLY A 658 25.38 -10.05 -0.31
C GLY A 658 26.72 -10.40 -0.97
N TRP A 659 27.35 -9.45 -1.67
CA TRP A 659 28.67 -9.63 -2.27
C TRP A 659 29.75 -9.93 -1.23
N THR A 660 29.78 -9.17 -0.12
CA THR A 660 30.77 -9.35 0.96
C THR A 660 30.68 -10.76 1.56
N CYS A 661 29.46 -11.26 1.79
CA CYS A 661 29.24 -12.62 2.29
C CYS A 661 29.70 -13.68 1.29
N LEU A 662 29.44 -13.50 -0.01
CA LEU A 662 29.89 -14.42 -1.04
C LEU A 662 31.41 -14.43 -1.21
N VAL A 663 32.07 -13.28 -1.11
CA VAL A 663 33.54 -13.20 -1.06
C VAL A 663 34.08 -13.98 0.14
N HIS A 664 33.48 -13.82 1.31
CA HIS A 664 33.91 -14.51 2.52
C HIS A 664 33.82 -16.04 2.39
N HIS A 665 32.71 -16.56 1.86
CA HIS A 665 32.47 -18.01 1.80
C HIS A 665 33.01 -18.72 0.56
N LEU A 666 32.98 -18.06 -0.60
CA LEU A 666 33.31 -18.66 -1.89
C LEU A 666 34.60 -18.10 -2.51
N GLY A 667 35.11 -16.98 -1.98
CA GLY A 667 36.22 -16.23 -2.55
C GLY A 667 35.80 -15.29 -3.68
N GLU A 668 36.70 -14.37 -4.06
CA GLU A 668 36.44 -13.32 -5.06
C GLU A 668 36.15 -13.85 -6.48
N GLN A 669 36.66 -15.04 -6.79
CA GLN A 669 36.70 -15.59 -8.15
C GLN A 669 35.61 -16.63 -8.41
N ALA A 670 34.74 -16.91 -7.43
CA ALA A 670 33.61 -17.82 -7.62
C ALA A 670 32.57 -17.19 -8.58
N PRO A 671 31.92 -17.99 -9.46
CA PRO A 671 30.94 -17.49 -10.43
C PRO A 671 29.80 -16.68 -9.79
N GLU A 672 29.33 -17.11 -8.63
CA GLU A 672 28.28 -16.44 -7.84
C GLU A 672 28.78 -15.10 -7.31
N THR A 673 30.01 -15.05 -6.79
CA THR A 673 30.65 -13.82 -6.30
C THR A 673 30.83 -12.79 -7.41
N LEU A 674 31.25 -13.21 -8.61
CA LEU A 674 31.37 -12.33 -9.77
C LEU A 674 30.01 -11.83 -10.28
N SER A 675 28.94 -12.58 -10.01
CA SER A 675 27.57 -12.18 -10.36
C SER A 675 27.03 -11.17 -9.35
N ALA A 676 27.25 -11.41 -8.06
CA ALA A 676 26.95 -10.43 -7.02
C ALA A 676 27.76 -9.14 -7.16
N ARG A 677 29.04 -9.22 -7.56
CA ARG A 677 29.88 -8.04 -7.85
C ARG A 677 29.30 -7.19 -8.98
N ASN A 678 28.77 -7.83 -10.02
CA ASN A 678 28.09 -7.14 -11.11
C ASN A 678 26.83 -6.42 -10.63
N ASN A 679 26.01 -7.08 -9.81
CA ASN A 679 24.77 -6.50 -9.30
C ASN A 679 25.05 -5.37 -8.30
N MET A 680 26.09 -5.49 -7.48
CA MET A 680 26.58 -4.42 -6.62
C MET A 680 27.04 -3.21 -7.42
N ALA A 681 27.82 -3.41 -8.50
CA ALA A 681 28.19 -2.33 -9.40
C ALA A 681 26.95 -1.67 -10.03
N GLY A 682 25.94 -2.46 -10.41
CA GLY A 682 24.65 -1.96 -10.90
C GLY A 682 23.92 -1.10 -9.88
N ALA A 683 23.80 -1.55 -8.63
CA ALA A 683 23.16 -0.75 -7.58
C ALA A 683 23.91 0.57 -7.33
N ILE A 684 25.26 0.55 -7.37
CA ILE A 684 26.08 1.76 -7.24
C ILE A 684 25.88 2.71 -8.43
N ASP A 685 25.80 2.17 -9.65
CA ASP A 685 25.50 2.94 -10.86
C ASP A 685 24.09 3.57 -10.77
N SER A 686 23.07 2.78 -10.42
CA SER A 686 21.70 3.25 -10.16
C SER A 686 21.62 4.27 -9.03
N ALA A 687 22.61 4.36 -8.14
CA ALA A 687 22.77 5.42 -7.13
C ALA A 687 23.45 6.70 -7.65
N GLY A 688 23.75 6.79 -8.94
CA GLY A 688 24.33 7.97 -9.58
C GLY A 688 25.83 8.04 -9.34
N ARG A 689 26.42 6.95 -8.86
CA ARG A 689 27.85 6.80 -8.56
C ARG A 689 28.55 6.03 -9.68
N LEU A 690 28.21 6.35 -10.93
CA LEU A 690 28.69 5.66 -12.13
C LEU A 690 30.23 5.53 -12.18
N TYR A 691 30.96 6.59 -11.83
CA TYR A 691 32.43 6.55 -11.81
C TYR A 691 33.03 5.62 -10.74
N GLU A 692 32.27 5.31 -9.69
CA GLU A 692 32.64 4.29 -8.71
C GLU A 692 32.31 2.89 -9.21
N ALA A 693 31.21 2.72 -9.96
CA ALA A 693 30.80 1.46 -10.54
C ALA A 693 31.69 1.00 -11.71
N LEU A 694 32.14 1.93 -12.57
CA LEU A 694 32.96 1.65 -13.76
C LEU A 694 34.20 0.77 -13.48
N PRO A 695 35.11 1.09 -12.54
CA PRO A 695 36.27 0.25 -12.26
C PRO A 695 35.87 -1.14 -11.73
N ILE A 696 34.71 -1.26 -11.09
CA ILE A 696 34.18 -2.55 -10.61
C ILE A 696 33.71 -3.39 -11.80
N TYR A 697 32.99 -2.80 -12.76
CA TYR A 697 32.60 -3.46 -14.01
C TYR A 697 33.81 -3.90 -14.84
N GLU A 698 34.81 -3.03 -15.00
CA GLU A 698 36.05 -3.32 -15.74
C GLU A 698 36.79 -4.51 -15.12
N ALA A 699 37.00 -4.48 -13.80
CA ALA A 699 37.65 -5.58 -13.07
C ALA A 699 36.85 -6.88 -13.16
N ASN A 700 35.52 -6.81 -13.03
CA ASN A 700 34.65 -7.99 -13.11
C ASN A 700 34.68 -8.63 -14.51
N LEU A 701 34.66 -7.82 -15.58
CA LEU A 701 34.80 -8.32 -16.94
C LEU A 701 36.18 -8.96 -17.16
N ALA A 702 37.25 -8.31 -16.70
CA ALA A 702 38.60 -8.84 -16.83
C ALA A 702 38.77 -10.20 -16.14
N ASP A 703 38.27 -10.34 -14.91
CA ASP A 703 38.28 -11.61 -14.17
C ASP A 703 37.45 -12.68 -14.89
N ARG A 704 36.25 -12.35 -15.39
CA ARG A 704 35.40 -13.29 -16.14
C ARG A 704 36.03 -13.74 -17.46
N VAL A 705 36.67 -12.84 -18.20
CA VAL A 705 37.42 -13.20 -19.42
C VAL A 705 38.56 -14.15 -19.07
N ARG A 706 39.30 -13.89 -17.99
CA ARG A 706 40.40 -14.75 -17.55
C ARG A 706 39.93 -16.14 -17.13
N LEU A 707 38.82 -16.23 -16.39
CA LEU A 707 38.35 -17.49 -15.79
C LEU A 707 37.48 -18.33 -16.73
N HIS A 708 36.59 -17.70 -17.49
CA HIS A 708 35.59 -18.40 -18.30
C HIS A 708 35.81 -18.23 -19.80
N GLY A 709 36.73 -17.35 -20.21
CA GLY A 709 36.94 -16.98 -21.60
C GLY A 709 35.95 -15.91 -22.10
N PRO A 710 36.26 -15.27 -23.23
CA PRO A 710 35.53 -14.10 -23.72
C PRO A 710 34.11 -14.38 -24.21
N GLY A 711 33.84 -15.60 -24.72
CA GLY A 711 32.56 -16.02 -25.29
C GLY A 711 31.62 -16.74 -24.32
N HIS A 712 31.99 -16.91 -23.04
CA HIS A 712 31.10 -17.51 -22.06
C HIS A 712 29.87 -16.61 -21.82
N PRO A 713 28.63 -17.14 -21.67
CA PRO A 713 27.42 -16.32 -21.52
C PRO A 713 27.53 -15.28 -20.41
N ALA A 714 28.02 -15.67 -19.23
CA ALA A 714 28.19 -14.74 -18.11
C ALA A 714 29.27 -13.66 -18.36
N THR A 715 30.30 -13.96 -19.17
CA THR A 715 31.29 -12.95 -19.62
C THR A 715 30.65 -12.00 -20.64
N CYS A 716 29.76 -12.51 -21.50
CA CYS A 716 28.99 -11.70 -22.42
C CYS A 716 28.03 -10.76 -21.68
N HIS A 717 27.35 -11.21 -20.62
CA HIS A 717 26.52 -10.33 -19.78
C HIS A 717 27.35 -9.24 -19.07
N ALA A 718 28.49 -9.59 -18.47
CA ALA A 718 29.36 -8.60 -17.84
C ALA A 718 29.90 -7.55 -18.83
N ARG A 719 30.23 -7.98 -20.06
CA ARG A 719 30.66 -7.06 -21.13
C ARG A 719 29.54 -6.12 -21.56
N HIS A 720 28.33 -6.65 -21.69
CA HIS A 720 27.15 -5.87 -22.01
C HIS A 720 26.88 -4.80 -20.94
N ASN A 721 26.95 -5.15 -19.66
CA ASN A 721 26.76 -4.19 -18.57
C ASN A 721 27.85 -3.11 -18.54
N LEU A 722 29.12 -3.47 -18.77
CA LEU A 722 30.20 -2.49 -18.88
C LEU A 722 30.00 -1.56 -20.09
N ALA A 723 29.55 -2.10 -21.23
CA ALA A 723 29.25 -1.30 -22.41
C ALA A 723 28.13 -0.29 -22.13
N TYR A 724 27.07 -0.71 -21.44
CA TYR A 724 25.99 0.17 -20.99
C TYR A 724 26.48 1.24 -20.00
N ALA A 725 27.33 0.87 -19.05
CA ALA A 725 27.95 1.84 -18.13
C ALA A 725 28.83 2.86 -18.88
N TYR A 726 29.56 2.44 -19.92
CA TYR A 726 30.28 3.37 -20.78
C TYR A 726 29.35 4.29 -21.56
N GLU A 727 28.24 3.77 -22.10
CA GLU A 727 27.23 4.56 -22.77
C GLU A 727 26.65 5.65 -21.85
N ASN A 728 26.24 5.28 -20.63
CA ASN A 728 25.75 6.21 -19.60
C ASN A 728 26.80 7.23 -19.16
N SER A 729 28.09 6.94 -19.32
CA SER A 729 29.17 7.88 -19.02
C SER A 729 29.53 8.80 -20.19
N GLY A 730 28.86 8.65 -21.34
CA GLY A 730 29.17 9.37 -22.58
C GLY A 730 30.39 8.83 -23.34
N ARG A 731 30.99 7.73 -22.89
CA ARG A 731 32.13 7.04 -23.53
C ARG A 731 31.65 6.14 -24.67
N LEU A 732 31.00 6.75 -25.65
CA LEU A 732 30.23 6.06 -26.70
C LEU A 732 31.10 5.21 -27.62
N ASP A 733 32.34 5.63 -27.91
CA ASP A 733 33.27 4.83 -28.72
C ASP A 733 33.66 3.52 -28.00
N GLU A 734 33.93 3.56 -26.70
CA GLU A 734 34.19 2.35 -25.91
C GLU A 734 32.96 1.46 -25.77
N ALA A 735 31.77 2.04 -25.58
CA ALA A 735 30.51 1.31 -25.53
C ALA A 735 30.24 0.56 -26.84
N ILE A 736 30.27 1.25 -27.99
CA ILE A 736 30.06 0.67 -29.32
C ILE A 736 31.05 -0.48 -29.56
N ARG A 737 32.34 -0.27 -29.27
CA ARG A 737 33.35 -1.32 -29.43
C ARG A 737 33.03 -2.58 -28.63
N LEU A 738 32.60 -2.43 -27.37
CA LEU A 738 32.24 -3.57 -26.53
C LEU A 738 30.95 -4.24 -26.98
N PHE A 739 29.95 -3.50 -27.45
CA PHE A 739 28.72 -4.06 -28.01
C PHE A 739 28.97 -4.82 -29.32
N GLU A 740 29.78 -4.27 -30.24
CA GLU A 740 30.21 -4.95 -31.47
C GLU A 740 30.94 -6.27 -31.14
N GLU A 741 31.88 -6.24 -30.21
CA GLU A 741 32.59 -7.45 -29.76
C GLU A 741 31.62 -8.46 -29.13
N ASN A 742 30.66 -8.00 -28.32
CA ASN A 742 29.67 -8.86 -27.68
C ASN A 742 28.76 -9.56 -28.69
N LEU A 743 28.23 -8.81 -29.66
CA LEU A 743 27.36 -9.33 -30.70
C LEU A 743 28.09 -10.37 -31.56
N GLU A 744 29.34 -10.10 -31.94
CA GLU A 744 30.15 -11.03 -32.72
C GLU A 744 30.48 -12.31 -31.94
N LEU A 745 30.84 -12.19 -30.66
CA LEU A 745 31.09 -13.35 -29.80
C LEU A 745 29.84 -14.20 -29.61
N ARG A 746 28.68 -13.56 -29.38
CA ARG A 746 27.39 -14.25 -29.27
C ARG A 746 27.03 -14.97 -30.57
N ARG A 747 27.22 -14.33 -31.73
CA ARG A 747 27.00 -14.96 -33.06
C ARG A 747 27.85 -16.22 -33.29
N ARG A 748 29.06 -16.26 -32.74
CA ARG A 748 29.96 -17.42 -32.85
C ARG A 748 29.66 -18.52 -31.82
N ALA A 749 29.14 -18.16 -30.66
CA ALA A 749 29.04 -19.05 -29.50
C ALA A 749 27.63 -19.64 -29.30
N LEU A 750 26.59 -18.95 -29.74
CA LEU A 750 25.19 -19.32 -29.48
C LEU A 750 24.52 -19.91 -30.72
N ASP A 751 23.44 -20.66 -30.49
CA ASP A 751 22.56 -21.14 -31.55
C ASP A 751 21.97 -19.92 -32.30
N PRO A 752 21.86 -19.94 -33.64
CA PRO A 752 21.13 -18.92 -34.40
C PRO A 752 19.70 -18.63 -33.90
N ASP A 753 19.09 -19.56 -33.14
CA ASP A 753 17.77 -19.39 -32.51
C ASP A 753 17.81 -18.69 -31.13
N ASP A 754 18.98 -18.23 -30.66
CA ASP A 754 19.12 -17.58 -29.35
C ASP A 754 18.61 -16.13 -29.34
N THR A 755 17.60 -15.87 -28.51
CA THR A 755 16.99 -14.55 -28.28
C THR A 755 17.96 -13.50 -27.74
N ASP A 756 19.10 -13.90 -27.16
CA ASP A 756 20.13 -12.98 -26.69
C ASP A 756 20.88 -12.28 -27.83
N LEU A 757 20.88 -12.86 -29.05
CA LEU A 757 21.44 -12.20 -30.24
C LEU A 757 20.68 -10.93 -30.59
N ILE A 758 19.35 -10.99 -30.52
CA ILE A 758 18.47 -9.83 -30.75
C ILE A 758 18.75 -8.75 -29.70
N ALA A 759 18.88 -9.13 -28.42
CA ALA A 759 19.17 -8.17 -27.36
C ALA A 759 20.53 -7.47 -27.55
N ALA A 760 21.57 -8.21 -27.96
CA ALA A 760 22.87 -7.63 -28.23
C ALA A 760 22.88 -6.68 -29.45
N ALA A 761 22.13 -7.02 -30.50
CA ALA A 761 21.97 -6.15 -31.68
C ALA A 761 21.17 -4.88 -31.35
N ASP A 762 20.10 -5.00 -30.57
CA ASP A 762 19.29 -3.86 -30.13
C ASP A 762 20.10 -2.85 -29.31
N SER A 763 21.01 -3.33 -28.46
CA SER A 763 21.88 -2.45 -27.65
C SER A 763 22.99 -1.80 -28.46
N LEU A 764 23.55 -2.50 -29.44
CA LEU A 764 24.48 -1.88 -30.39
C LEU A 764 23.79 -0.78 -31.21
N ALA A 765 22.56 -1.03 -31.67
CA ALA A 765 21.77 -0.02 -32.37
C ALA A 765 21.47 1.19 -31.47
N GLY A 766 21.15 0.96 -30.19
CA GLY A 766 20.99 2.02 -29.20
C GLY A 766 22.26 2.85 -29.02
N ALA A 767 23.43 2.21 -28.94
CA ALA A 767 24.69 2.93 -28.85
C ALA A 767 25.03 3.76 -30.11
N TYR A 768 24.67 3.28 -31.31
CA TYR A 768 24.75 4.11 -32.53
C TYR A 768 23.79 5.30 -32.46
N GLU A 769 22.57 5.12 -31.95
CA GLU A 769 21.62 6.20 -31.72
C GLU A 769 22.16 7.25 -30.74
N SER A 770 22.71 6.82 -29.60
CA SER A 770 23.33 7.71 -28.59
C SER A 770 24.50 8.53 -29.15
N ARG A 771 25.21 8.00 -30.17
CA ARG A 771 26.25 8.71 -30.93
C ARG A 771 25.69 9.67 -32.00
N GLY A 772 24.40 9.56 -32.33
CA GLY A 772 23.76 10.29 -33.41
C GLY A 772 23.93 9.64 -34.80
N ASP A 773 24.40 8.40 -34.89
CA ASP A 773 24.49 7.63 -36.15
C ASP A 773 23.16 6.89 -36.41
N TYR A 774 22.10 7.68 -36.63
CA TYR A 774 20.74 7.18 -36.78
C TYR A 774 20.56 6.26 -37.98
N ASP A 775 21.33 6.45 -39.07
CA ASP A 775 21.23 5.60 -40.26
C ASP A 775 21.66 4.16 -39.94
N ARG A 776 22.78 3.98 -39.22
CA ARG A 776 23.22 2.64 -38.77
C ARG A 776 22.29 2.04 -37.73
N ALA A 777 21.77 2.85 -36.81
CA ALA A 777 20.80 2.39 -35.82
C ALA A 777 19.53 1.85 -36.50
N ILE A 778 18.97 2.60 -37.46
CA ILE A 778 17.77 2.22 -38.22
C ILE A 778 18.03 0.94 -39.04
N GLU A 779 19.16 0.86 -39.76
CA GLU A 779 19.52 -0.33 -40.53
C GLU A 779 19.61 -1.59 -39.64
N LEU A 780 20.26 -1.47 -38.48
CA LEU A 780 20.41 -2.57 -37.54
C LEU A 780 19.07 -2.95 -36.87
N TYR A 781 18.25 -1.99 -36.47
CA TYR A 781 16.92 -2.27 -35.92
C TYR A 781 15.99 -2.91 -36.94
N LEU A 782 16.00 -2.48 -38.21
CA LEU A 782 15.17 -3.07 -39.27
C LEU A 782 15.55 -4.52 -39.54
N SER A 783 16.85 -4.79 -39.68
CA SER A 783 17.35 -6.16 -39.91
C SER A 783 17.07 -7.06 -38.71
N THR A 784 17.33 -6.59 -37.49
CA THR A 784 17.06 -7.31 -36.24
C THR A 784 15.56 -7.58 -36.04
N LEU A 785 14.70 -6.61 -36.37
CA LEU A 785 13.24 -6.79 -36.27
C LEU A 785 12.74 -7.83 -37.27
N ALA A 786 13.22 -7.78 -38.52
CA ALA A 786 12.86 -8.75 -39.54
C ALA A 786 13.24 -10.17 -39.10
N GLU A 787 14.47 -10.33 -38.60
CA GLU A 787 14.99 -11.58 -38.06
C GLU A 787 14.18 -12.10 -36.86
N ALA A 788 13.87 -11.23 -35.89
CA ALA A 788 13.06 -11.57 -34.72
C ALA A 788 11.63 -11.99 -35.09
N VAL A 789 11.01 -11.30 -36.05
CA VAL A 789 9.66 -11.61 -36.55
C VAL A 789 9.66 -12.93 -37.32
N GLU A 790 10.65 -13.18 -38.17
CA GLU A 790 10.77 -14.41 -38.94
C GLU A 790 10.92 -15.63 -38.04
N ARG A 791 11.76 -15.55 -37.00
CA ARG A 791 12.08 -16.70 -36.14
C ARG A 791 11.10 -16.92 -35.00
N HIS A 792 10.69 -15.84 -34.32
CA HIS A 792 9.90 -15.95 -33.08
C HIS A 792 8.47 -15.43 -33.23
N GLY A 793 8.14 -14.81 -34.36
CA GLY A 793 6.84 -14.20 -34.62
C GLY A 793 6.75 -12.76 -34.12
N ALA A 794 5.82 -12.01 -34.71
CA ALA A 794 5.66 -10.57 -34.46
C ALA A 794 5.17 -10.21 -33.05
N GLU A 795 4.58 -11.15 -32.32
CA GLU A 795 4.09 -10.97 -30.94
C GLU A 795 5.16 -11.30 -29.89
N HIS A 796 6.33 -11.82 -30.29
CA HIS A 796 7.37 -12.20 -29.36
C HIS A 796 7.94 -10.97 -28.61
N PRO A 797 8.15 -11.03 -27.28
CA PRO A 797 8.60 -9.88 -26.50
C PRO A 797 9.85 -9.17 -27.06
N ARG A 798 10.83 -9.92 -27.59
CA ARG A 798 12.02 -9.33 -28.22
C ARG A 798 11.70 -8.54 -29.49
N ALA A 799 10.85 -9.05 -30.37
CA ALA A 799 10.41 -8.30 -31.56
C ALA A 799 9.66 -7.01 -31.17
N LEU A 800 8.90 -7.05 -30.07
CA LEU A 800 8.21 -5.87 -29.54
C LEU A 800 9.17 -4.85 -28.90
N VAL A 801 10.32 -5.27 -28.36
CA VAL A 801 11.37 -4.36 -27.89
C VAL A 801 12.04 -3.68 -29.08
N THR A 802 12.53 -4.44 -30.06
CA THR A 802 13.15 -3.90 -31.27
C THR A 802 12.21 -2.94 -32.00
N ARG A 803 10.91 -3.27 -32.14
CA ARG A 803 9.92 -2.40 -32.79
C ARG A 803 9.73 -1.07 -32.03
N ASN A 804 9.70 -1.11 -30.70
CA ASN A 804 9.58 0.09 -29.87
C ASN A 804 10.81 0.99 -30.00
N ASN A 805 12.00 0.40 -30.05
CA ASN A 805 13.25 1.14 -30.18
C ASN A 805 13.38 1.75 -31.58
N LEU A 806 13.01 1.01 -32.63
CA LEU A 806 12.93 1.58 -33.98
C LEU A 806 11.97 2.77 -34.07
N ALA A 807 10.81 2.67 -33.40
CA ALA A 807 9.86 3.78 -33.31
C ALA A 807 10.46 4.99 -32.59
N TYR A 808 11.22 4.76 -31.52
CA TYR A 808 11.95 5.80 -30.80
C TYR A 808 12.99 6.46 -31.68
N THR A 809 13.81 5.69 -32.41
CA THR A 809 14.80 6.26 -33.33
C THR A 809 14.13 7.12 -34.42
N TYR A 810 12.98 6.69 -34.97
CA TYR A 810 12.21 7.53 -35.90
C TYR A 810 11.67 8.80 -35.24
N GLU A 811 11.21 8.72 -33.99
CA GLU A 811 10.78 9.89 -33.21
C GLU A 811 11.93 10.88 -33.01
N SER A 812 13.12 10.40 -32.60
CA SER A 812 14.34 11.18 -32.35
C SER A 812 14.76 12.02 -33.57
N ILE A 813 14.53 11.52 -34.79
CA ILE A 813 14.82 12.24 -36.05
C ILE A 813 13.60 12.98 -36.64
N GLY A 814 12.49 13.06 -35.91
CA GLY A 814 11.28 13.80 -36.30
C GLY A 814 10.40 13.09 -37.34
N ARG A 815 10.64 11.82 -37.64
CA ARG A 815 9.83 10.98 -38.55
C ARG A 815 8.62 10.38 -37.84
N LEU A 816 7.79 11.26 -37.29
CA LEU A 816 6.60 10.89 -36.51
C LEU A 816 5.54 10.14 -37.34
N ASP A 817 5.56 10.30 -38.67
CA ASP A 817 4.75 9.53 -39.63
C ASP A 817 5.04 8.02 -39.58
N LEU A 818 6.27 7.65 -39.22
CA LEU A 818 6.70 6.26 -39.06
C LEU A 818 6.67 5.80 -37.60
N ALA A 819 7.00 6.68 -36.65
CA ALA A 819 7.06 6.34 -35.23
C ALA A 819 5.69 5.99 -34.63
N VAL A 820 4.67 6.82 -34.85
CA VAL A 820 3.35 6.66 -34.21
C VAL A 820 2.69 5.32 -34.56
N PRO A 821 2.60 4.89 -35.84
CA PRO A 821 2.02 3.59 -36.17
C PRO A 821 2.77 2.40 -35.53
N LEU A 822 4.10 2.49 -35.42
CA LEU A 822 4.89 1.45 -34.77
C LEU A 822 4.64 1.41 -33.26
N TYR A 823 4.51 2.56 -32.60
CA TYR A 823 4.14 2.62 -31.19
C TYR A 823 2.73 2.11 -30.91
N GLU A 824 1.73 2.52 -31.71
CA GLU A 824 0.34 2.06 -31.58
C GLU A 824 0.25 0.52 -31.70
N GLU A 825 0.90 -0.06 -32.72
CA GLU A 825 0.92 -1.51 -32.90
C GLU A 825 1.70 -2.22 -31.80
N THR A 826 2.84 -1.67 -31.36
CA THR A 826 3.62 -2.24 -30.26
C THR A 826 2.84 -2.24 -28.96
N LEU A 827 2.15 -1.15 -28.63
CA LEU A 827 1.32 -1.05 -27.43
C LEU A 827 0.16 -2.04 -27.49
N ARG A 828 -0.52 -2.17 -28.64
CA ARG A 828 -1.59 -3.14 -28.84
C ARG A 828 -1.11 -4.58 -28.58
N LEU A 829 0.06 -4.94 -29.13
CA LEU A 829 0.64 -6.27 -28.96
C LEU A 829 1.14 -6.50 -27.53
N ARG A 830 1.81 -5.52 -26.89
CA ARG A 830 2.25 -5.63 -25.49
C ARG A 830 1.06 -5.77 -24.53
N ARG A 831 -0.03 -5.02 -24.75
CA ARG A 831 -1.29 -5.21 -24.00
C ARG A 831 -1.83 -6.63 -24.12
N LYS A 832 -1.80 -7.22 -25.32
CA LYS A 832 -2.27 -8.59 -25.57
C LYS A 832 -1.36 -9.64 -24.91
N VAL A 833 -0.04 -9.49 -25.02
CA VAL A 833 0.94 -10.52 -24.63
C VAL A 833 1.38 -10.42 -23.18
N LEU A 834 1.65 -9.20 -22.70
CA LEU A 834 2.20 -8.93 -21.37
C LEU A 834 1.17 -8.39 -20.38
N GLY A 835 0.05 -7.86 -20.89
CA GLY A 835 -1.00 -7.22 -20.09
C GLY A 835 -0.76 -5.73 -19.84
N GLU A 836 -1.79 -5.06 -19.32
CA GLU A 836 -1.81 -3.59 -19.13
C GLU A 836 -0.79 -3.10 -18.10
N LYS A 837 -0.50 -3.92 -17.09
CA LYS A 837 0.29 -3.55 -15.90
C LYS A 837 1.78 -3.87 -16.03
N HIS A 838 2.21 -4.48 -17.13
CA HIS A 838 3.59 -4.87 -17.30
C HIS A 838 4.48 -3.63 -17.51
N PRO A 839 5.67 -3.52 -16.89
CA PRO A 839 6.56 -2.36 -17.04
C PRO A 839 6.83 -1.96 -18.50
N TYR A 840 7.12 -2.92 -19.38
CA TYR A 840 7.25 -2.64 -20.82
C TYR A 840 5.97 -2.12 -21.50
N THR A 841 4.78 -2.48 -21.03
CA THR A 841 3.53 -1.88 -21.53
C THR A 841 3.44 -0.43 -21.08
N LEU A 842 3.73 -0.15 -19.80
CA LEU A 842 3.75 1.21 -19.22
C LEU A 842 4.75 2.12 -19.95
N MET A 843 5.96 1.63 -20.24
CA MET A 843 6.96 2.36 -21.01
C MET A 843 6.48 2.69 -22.45
N SER A 844 5.83 1.75 -23.14
CA SER A 844 5.29 2.02 -24.48
C SER A 844 4.15 3.04 -24.45
N ARG A 845 3.34 3.09 -23.39
CA ARG A 845 2.31 4.13 -23.21
C ARG A 845 2.94 5.53 -23.10
N ASN A 846 4.01 5.66 -22.32
CA ASN A 846 4.77 6.91 -22.22
C ASN A 846 5.30 7.34 -23.60
N ASN A 847 5.98 6.45 -24.32
CA ASN A 847 6.58 6.79 -25.61
C ASN A 847 5.52 7.18 -26.64
N LEU A 848 4.39 6.46 -26.68
CA LEU A 848 3.27 6.81 -27.56
C LEU A 848 2.70 8.20 -27.22
N ALA A 849 2.55 8.53 -25.94
CA ALA A 849 2.05 9.84 -25.53
C ALA A 849 3.02 10.99 -25.91
N VAL A 850 4.32 10.76 -25.77
CA VAL A 850 5.37 11.70 -26.23
C VAL A 850 5.26 11.91 -27.74
N ALA A 851 5.06 10.85 -28.53
CA ALA A 851 4.85 10.93 -29.97
C ALA A 851 3.53 11.63 -30.36
N TYR A 852 2.43 11.37 -29.64
CA TYR A 852 1.15 12.08 -29.80
C TYR A 852 1.28 13.58 -29.59
N ARG A 853 2.02 14.00 -28.56
CA ARG A 853 2.35 15.42 -28.35
C ARG A 853 3.12 15.98 -29.56
N GLY A 854 4.07 15.23 -30.09
CA GLY A 854 4.88 15.63 -31.26
C GLY A 854 4.04 15.91 -32.52
N ILE A 855 2.95 15.18 -32.74
CA ILE A 855 2.02 15.40 -33.87
C ILE A 855 0.82 16.31 -33.53
N GLY A 856 0.80 16.92 -32.34
CA GLY A 856 -0.26 17.84 -31.92
C GLY A 856 -1.52 17.17 -31.38
N ARG A 857 -1.53 15.85 -31.16
CA ARG A 857 -2.62 15.11 -30.46
C ARG A 857 -2.49 15.29 -28.94
N VAL A 858 -2.51 16.54 -28.49
CA VAL A 858 -2.18 16.94 -27.10
C VAL A 858 -3.16 16.34 -26.08
N ALA A 859 -4.46 16.29 -26.39
CA ALA A 859 -5.46 15.70 -25.49
C ALA A 859 -5.23 14.19 -25.26
N GLU A 860 -4.92 13.44 -26.32
CA GLU A 860 -4.65 12.00 -26.21
C GLU A 860 -3.33 11.72 -25.48
N ALA A 861 -2.31 12.57 -25.68
CA ALA A 861 -1.08 12.50 -24.91
C ALA A 861 -1.32 12.77 -23.41
N HIS A 862 -2.18 13.73 -23.09
CA HIS A 862 -2.53 14.07 -21.71
C HIS A 862 -3.25 12.91 -21.02
N ASP A 863 -4.32 12.41 -21.63
CA ASP A 863 -5.13 11.34 -21.06
C ASP A 863 -4.32 10.04 -20.86
N GLU A 864 -3.45 9.72 -21.81
CA GLU A 864 -2.59 8.53 -21.71
C GLU A 864 -1.54 8.66 -20.59
N LEU A 865 -0.90 9.84 -20.44
CA LEU A 865 0.08 10.08 -19.38
C LEU A 865 -0.56 10.17 -17.99
N ASP A 866 -1.74 10.78 -17.85
CA ASP A 866 -2.46 10.85 -16.59
C ASP A 866 -2.89 9.45 -16.12
N ALA A 867 -3.46 8.65 -17.03
CA ALA A 867 -3.80 7.26 -16.75
C ALA A 867 -2.55 6.41 -16.46
N LEU A 868 -1.44 6.63 -17.17
CA LEU A 868 -0.18 5.93 -16.95
C LEU A 868 0.40 6.23 -15.57
N LEU A 869 0.44 7.50 -15.19
CA LEU A 869 0.96 7.93 -13.88
C LEU A 869 0.09 7.36 -12.76
N ALA A 870 -1.24 7.40 -12.89
CA ALA A 870 -2.15 6.79 -11.92
C ALA A 870 -1.93 5.27 -11.78
N ASP A 871 -1.73 4.56 -12.90
CA ASP A 871 -1.43 3.14 -12.89
C ASP A 871 -0.07 2.83 -12.27
N ASN A 872 0.98 3.58 -12.64
CA ASN A 872 2.32 3.36 -12.14
C ASN A 872 2.40 3.60 -10.63
N ILE A 873 1.76 4.65 -10.14
CA ILE A 873 1.67 4.93 -8.70
C ILE A 873 0.89 3.82 -7.97
N ARG A 874 -0.19 3.31 -8.55
CA ARG A 874 -0.96 2.19 -7.98
C ARG A 874 -0.16 0.89 -7.93
N ILE A 875 0.75 0.66 -8.88
CA ILE A 875 1.48 -0.60 -9.05
C ILE A 875 2.81 -0.58 -8.28
N LEU A 876 3.62 0.45 -8.51
CA LEU A 876 5.01 0.58 -8.03
C LEU A 876 5.15 1.51 -6.84
N GLY A 877 4.13 2.31 -6.56
CA GLY A 877 4.17 3.32 -5.51
C GLY A 877 4.50 4.71 -6.04
N VAL A 878 4.28 5.69 -5.18
CA VAL A 878 4.40 7.11 -5.53
C VAL A 878 5.84 7.56 -5.76
N ASP A 879 6.77 7.00 -5.00
CA ASP A 879 8.18 7.36 -5.03
C ASP A 879 8.96 6.62 -6.13
N HIS A 880 8.26 5.87 -7.01
CA HIS A 880 8.94 5.14 -8.07
C HIS A 880 9.62 6.12 -9.06
N PRO A 881 10.90 5.89 -9.44
CA PRO A 881 11.68 6.78 -10.32
C PRO A 881 10.97 7.17 -11.62
N ASP A 882 10.28 6.23 -12.25
CA ASP A 882 9.56 6.47 -13.52
C ASP A 882 8.49 7.57 -13.42
N ASN A 883 7.93 7.80 -12.22
CA ASN A 883 6.94 8.87 -12.03
C ASN A 883 7.55 10.25 -12.31
N ILE A 884 8.85 10.45 -12.08
CA ILE A 884 9.57 11.68 -12.41
C ILE A 884 9.56 11.94 -13.91
N VAL A 885 9.77 10.88 -14.70
CA VAL A 885 9.79 10.94 -16.17
C VAL A 885 8.38 11.20 -16.70
N TYR A 886 7.38 10.47 -16.19
CA TYR A 886 5.99 10.60 -16.63
C TYR A 886 5.41 11.98 -16.29
N ARG A 887 5.67 12.51 -15.08
CA ARG A 887 5.28 13.87 -14.71
C ARG A 887 5.99 14.95 -15.53
N SER A 888 7.29 14.78 -15.83
CA SER A 888 8.00 15.68 -16.75
C SER A 888 7.33 15.73 -18.12
N ASN A 889 6.95 14.56 -18.65
CA ASN A 889 6.28 14.47 -19.93
C ASN A 889 4.86 15.05 -19.89
N LEU A 890 4.12 14.84 -18.80
CA LEU A 890 2.79 15.42 -18.59
C LEU A 890 2.86 16.94 -18.51
N ALA A 891 3.80 17.50 -17.74
CA ALA A 891 4.04 18.95 -17.66
C ALA A 891 4.36 19.54 -19.04
N ARG A 892 5.16 18.84 -19.85
CA ARG A 892 5.44 19.23 -21.25
C ARG A 892 4.22 19.16 -22.16
N VAL A 893 3.30 18.21 -21.94
CA VAL A 893 2.01 18.15 -22.67
C VAL A 893 1.11 19.32 -22.28
N ILE A 894 0.98 19.62 -20.98
CA ILE A 894 0.22 20.77 -20.49
C ILE A 894 0.82 22.07 -21.06
N ALA A 895 2.14 22.21 -21.06
CA ALA A 895 2.81 23.36 -21.67
C ALA A 895 2.54 23.46 -23.18
N ALA A 896 2.52 22.35 -23.91
CA ALA A 896 2.22 22.32 -25.35
C ALA A 896 0.77 22.73 -25.68
N SER A 897 -0.16 22.63 -24.73
CA SER A 897 -1.52 23.19 -24.87
C SER A 897 -1.58 24.72 -24.68
N GLY A 898 -0.48 25.35 -24.26
CA GLY A 898 -0.41 26.77 -23.92
C GLY A 898 -0.78 27.08 -22.46
N GLU A 899 -1.11 26.08 -21.66
CA GLU A 899 -1.53 26.21 -20.25
C GLU A 899 -0.34 26.33 -19.28
N TRP A 900 0.53 27.31 -19.50
CA TRP A 900 1.75 27.51 -18.68
C TRP A 900 1.48 27.73 -17.19
N THR A 901 0.31 28.29 -16.83
CA THR A 901 -0.11 28.46 -15.42
C THR A 901 -0.33 27.11 -14.71
N HIS A 902 -0.74 26.07 -15.44
CA HIS A 902 -0.89 24.72 -14.90
C HIS A 902 0.40 23.90 -15.06
N ALA A 903 1.19 24.13 -16.12
CA ALA A 903 2.42 23.39 -16.35
C ALA A 903 3.56 23.74 -15.37
N LEU A 904 3.71 25.03 -15.04
CA LEU A 904 4.84 25.49 -14.22
C LEU A 904 4.86 24.87 -12.81
N PRO A 905 3.75 24.82 -12.04
CA PRO A 905 3.73 24.15 -10.75
C PRO A 905 4.10 22.67 -10.85
N VAL A 906 3.67 21.98 -11.91
CA VAL A 906 4.02 20.57 -12.12
C VAL A 906 5.51 20.40 -12.41
N PHE A 907 6.15 21.33 -13.13
CA PHE A 907 7.61 21.33 -13.30
C PHE A 907 8.36 21.61 -11.99
N GLU A 908 7.89 22.57 -11.19
CA GLU A 908 8.47 22.92 -9.88
C GLU A 908 8.40 21.72 -8.93
N GLU A 909 7.20 21.17 -8.74
CA GLU A 909 6.96 19.98 -7.90
C GLU A 909 7.78 18.78 -8.37
N ASN A 910 7.82 18.52 -9.68
CA ASN A 910 8.54 17.36 -10.19
C ASN A 910 10.06 17.47 -10.07
N ALA A 911 10.63 18.68 -10.17
CA ALA A 911 12.06 18.90 -9.98
C ALA A 911 12.47 18.70 -8.51
N ASP A 912 11.68 19.24 -7.57
CA ASP A 912 11.88 19.03 -6.12
C ASP A 912 11.76 17.55 -5.75
N GLU A 913 10.77 16.89 -6.33
CA GLU A 913 10.49 15.48 -6.13
C GLU A 913 11.60 14.59 -6.70
N ALA A 914 12.16 14.95 -7.87
CA ALA A 914 13.30 14.24 -8.44
C ALA A 914 14.53 14.32 -7.53
N VAL A 915 14.84 15.51 -6.99
CA VAL A 915 15.95 15.69 -6.03
C VAL A 915 15.72 14.84 -4.78
N ARG A 916 14.48 14.79 -4.29
CA ARG A 916 14.14 14.03 -3.09
C ARG A 916 14.24 12.52 -3.28
N VAL A 917 13.66 11.98 -4.36
CA VAL A 917 13.59 10.53 -4.63
C VAL A 917 14.94 9.99 -5.09
N LEU A 918 15.55 10.71 -6.04
CA LEU A 918 16.67 10.20 -6.83
C LEU A 918 18.00 10.86 -6.44
N GLY A 919 17.96 11.99 -5.72
CA GLY A 919 19.14 12.81 -5.47
C GLY A 919 19.52 13.68 -6.69
N ASP A 920 20.51 14.53 -6.50
CA ASP A 920 20.92 15.54 -7.49
C ASP A 920 21.65 14.96 -8.71
N ALA A 921 22.32 13.81 -8.53
CA ALA A 921 23.23 13.26 -9.53
C ALA A 921 22.52 12.48 -10.65
N GLN A 922 21.24 12.13 -10.46
CA GLN A 922 20.51 11.27 -11.37
C GLN A 922 20.10 11.99 -12.65
N ILE A 923 20.23 11.32 -13.79
CA ILE A 923 19.86 11.89 -15.10
C ILE A 923 18.40 12.39 -15.13
N PRO A 924 17.40 11.65 -14.60
CA PRO A 924 16.03 12.16 -14.51
C PRO A 924 15.91 13.46 -13.69
N THR A 925 16.69 13.63 -12.61
CA THR A 925 16.72 14.86 -11.81
C THR A 925 17.31 16.02 -12.59
N ILE A 926 18.45 15.79 -13.26
CA ILE A 926 19.10 16.80 -14.13
C ILE A 926 18.12 17.25 -15.23
N LEU A 927 17.42 16.31 -15.86
CA LEU A 927 16.43 16.61 -16.90
C LEU A 927 15.21 17.35 -16.35
N ALA A 928 14.65 16.92 -15.21
CA ALA A 928 13.52 17.60 -14.58
C ALA A 928 13.85 19.07 -14.25
N ARG A 929 15.02 19.32 -13.66
CA ARG A 929 15.50 20.68 -13.36
C ARG A 929 15.81 21.48 -14.63
N LYS A 930 16.34 20.85 -15.69
CA LYS A 930 16.52 21.49 -17.00
C LYS A 930 15.17 21.93 -17.59
N TYR A 931 14.16 21.07 -17.55
CA TYR A 931 12.83 21.41 -18.07
C TYR A 931 12.15 22.50 -17.25
N LEU A 932 12.33 22.52 -15.92
CA LEU A 932 11.89 23.62 -15.07
C LEU A 932 12.59 24.95 -15.44
N ALA A 933 13.91 24.92 -15.64
CA ALA A 933 14.65 26.11 -16.07
C ALA A 933 14.11 26.65 -17.41
N GLN A 934 13.83 25.77 -18.36
CA GLN A 934 13.21 26.13 -19.63
C GLN A 934 11.79 26.70 -19.43
N ALA A 935 10.99 26.12 -18.53
CA ALA A 935 9.65 26.62 -18.20
C ALA A 935 9.70 28.04 -17.60
N TYR A 936 10.65 28.34 -16.71
CA TYR A 936 10.88 29.70 -16.19
C TYR A 936 11.17 30.71 -17.29
N LEU A 937 12.02 30.35 -18.26
CA LEU A 937 12.30 31.20 -19.41
C LEU A 937 11.03 31.49 -20.23
N GLN A 938 10.17 30.48 -20.44
CA GLN A 938 8.93 30.63 -21.21
C GLN A 938 7.89 31.52 -20.53
N VAL A 939 7.81 31.51 -19.19
CA VAL A 939 6.87 32.36 -18.42
C VAL A 939 7.42 33.75 -18.09
N GLY A 940 8.60 34.12 -18.62
CA GLY A 940 9.22 35.42 -18.40
C GLY A 940 9.99 35.57 -17.07
N ARG A 941 10.20 34.47 -16.32
CA ARG A 941 11.07 34.43 -15.12
C ARG A 941 12.53 34.21 -15.53
N ALA A 942 13.07 35.14 -16.32
CA ALA A 942 14.33 34.97 -17.04
C ALA A 942 15.55 34.81 -16.11
N GLU A 943 15.61 35.53 -15.00
CA GLU A 943 16.70 35.44 -14.02
C GLU A 943 16.74 34.05 -13.38
N GLU A 944 15.61 33.58 -12.88
CA GLU A 944 15.46 32.27 -12.23
C GLU A 944 15.76 31.11 -13.20
N GLY A 945 15.24 31.21 -14.43
CA GLY A 945 15.51 30.23 -15.48
C GLY A 945 17.00 30.13 -15.82
N ARG A 946 17.70 31.27 -15.96
CA ARG A 946 19.14 31.29 -16.25
C ARG A 946 19.97 30.76 -15.09
N THR A 947 19.69 31.20 -13.87
CA THR A 947 20.38 30.74 -12.66
C THR A 947 20.23 29.23 -12.48
N LEU A 948 19.01 28.70 -12.65
CA LEU A 948 18.78 27.26 -12.54
C LEU A 948 19.47 26.50 -13.67
N LEU A 949 19.44 27.00 -14.91
CA LEU A 949 20.09 26.34 -16.04
C LEU A 949 21.61 26.26 -15.85
N ASP A 950 22.26 27.34 -15.38
CA ASP A 950 23.69 27.35 -15.09
C ASP A 950 24.04 26.38 -13.95
N ALA A 951 23.19 26.31 -12.90
CA ALA A 951 23.37 25.34 -11.82
C ALA A 951 23.23 23.89 -12.32
N VAL A 952 22.21 23.61 -13.13
CA VAL A 952 21.98 22.27 -13.71
C VAL A 952 23.13 21.88 -14.63
N TYR A 953 23.66 22.82 -15.43
CA TYR A 953 24.82 22.58 -16.27
C TYR A 953 26.06 22.24 -15.43
N ALA A 954 26.32 23.00 -14.37
CA ALA A 954 27.45 22.74 -13.47
C ALA A 954 27.32 21.37 -12.78
N ASP A 955 26.12 21.01 -12.32
CA ASP A 955 25.84 19.70 -11.73
C ASP A 955 26.00 18.58 -12.76
N ALA A 956 25.46 18.73 -13.97
CA ALA A 956 25.59 17.76 -15.05
C ALA A 956 27.06 17.56 -15.45
N GLN A 957 27.85 18.64 -15.57
CA GLN A 957 29.30 18.54 -15.79
C GLN A 957 30.00 17.79 -14.66
N ARG A 958 29.64 18.08 -13.41
CA ARG A 958 30.23 17.46 -12.23
C ARG A 958 29.93 15.96 -12.14
N PHE A 959 28.69 15.55 -12.40
CA PHE A 959 28.22 14.18 -12.19
C PHE A 959 28.36 13.28 -13.41
N LEU A 960 28.24 13.83 -14.63
CA LEU A 960 28.24 13.07 -15.88
C LEU A 960 29.53 13.26 -16.70
N GLY A 961 30.33 14.28 -16.38
CA GLY A 961 31.54 14.64 -17.13
C GLY A 961 31.28 15.58 -18.31
N GLU A 962 32.32 16.28 -18.78
CA GLU A 962 32.20 17.32 -19.82
C GLU A 962 31.76 16.77 -21.18
N ASP A 963 32.17 15.54 -21.51
CA ASP A 963 31.92 14.90 -22.81
C ASP A 963 30.55 14.21 -22.89
N HIS A 964 29.78 14.18 -21.80
CA HIS A 964 28.48 13.51 -21.78
C HIS A 964 27.49 14.18 -22.77
N PRO A 965 26.72 13.41 -23.57
CA PRO A 965 25.77 13.97 -24.55
C PRO A 965 24.79 15.00 -23.97
N LEU A 966 24.31 14.77 -22.74
CA LEU A 966 23.45 15.74 -22.05
C LEU A 966 24.14 17.07 -21.78
N VAL A 967 25.44 17.06 -21.43
CA VAL A 967 26.24 18.25 -21.11
C VAL A 967 26.57 19.03 -22.37
N THR A 968 27.03 18.34 -23.41
CA THR A 968 27.34 18.95 -24.71
C THR A 968 26.09 19.54 -25.37
N GLY A 969 24.92 18.94 -25.13
CA GLY A 969 23.61 19.43 -25.60
C GLY A 969 23.11 20.73 -24.97
N PHE A 970 23.74 21.28 -23.92
CA PHE A 970 23.35 22.60 -23.37
C PHE A 970 23.76 23.78 -24.28
N HIS A 971 24.65 23.58 -25.25
CA HIS A 971 25.38 24.68 -25.92
C HIS A 971 24.78 25.26 -27.22
N GLY A 972 23.55 24.92 -27.61
CA GLY A 972 22.98 25.38 -28.89
C GLY A 972 21.78 26.32 -28.80
N SER A 973 20.72 25.89 -28.12
CA SER A 973 19.41 26.58 -28.10
C SER A 973 19.13 27.32 -26.79
N ASP A 974 19.63 26.81 -25.67
CA ASP A 974 19.28 27.30 -24.33
C ASP A 974 20.04 28.58 -23.94
N ARG A 975 21.23 28.81 -24.51
CA ARG A 975 21.98 30.08 -24.42
C ARG A 975 21.70 31.05 -25.59
N GLY A 976 21.11 30.57 -26.69
CA GLY A 976 20.90 31.35 -27.92
C GLY A 976 19.81 32.42 -27.84
N ALA A 977 18.90 32.34 -26.86
CA ALA A 977 17.97 33.43 -26.55
C ALA A 977 18.63 34.58 -25.76
N ALA A 978 19.93 34.48 -25.44
CA ALA A 978 20.66 35.49 -24.67
C ALA A 978 21.47 36.50 -25.51
N VAL A 979 21.36 36.50 -26.86
CA VAL A 979 22.14 37.42 -27.72
C VAL A 979 21.29 38.09 -28.82
N ALA A 980 19.95 38.04 -28.73
CA ALA A 980 19.07 38.69 -29.70
C ALA A 980 18.29 39.90 -29.13
N GLU A 981 18.72 40.44 -28.00
CA GLU A 981 18.37 41.77 -27.52
C GLU A 981 19.66 42.51 -27.13
N ASP A 982 20.37 43.00 -28.15
CA ASP A 982 21.27 44.15 -28.07
C ASP A 982 21.22 44.91 -29.41
#